data_AF-A0A7K2PTC5-F1
#
_entry.id   AF-A0A7K2PTC5-F1
#
_cell.length_a   1.000
_cell.length_b   1.000
_cell.length_c   1.000
_cell.angle_alpha   90.00
_cell.angle_beta   90.00
_cell.angle_gamma   90.00
#
_symmetry.space_group_name_H-M   'P 1'
#
loop_
_entity.id
_entity.type
_entity.pdbx_description
1 polymer ?
#
loop_
_entity_poly.entity_id
_entity_poly.type
_entity_poly.pdbx_seq_one_letter_code
_entity_poly.pdbx_strand_id
1 'polypeptide(L)'
;MPRVKVSVVVPVYNTGKYVDECAPSLLGQSLPADEYEVIYVDDGSTDDTLTRLEKIADAHPNVQVHTRPNSGWPGAPRNLGMRHAQGEYIQFVDHDDTLGPEALERLYEHAQRNDADVVLGKMSSTMVRPRRLFRHTVGACTIENDELMQSMSPHKMFRRAFIEEHGLRFPEGPWILEDLAFVSAAYLKAERIAVLADYPCYYWMKRDDGGNNTQHRFNARHGFWSNCRTIVRQIKDGTTPSDDVDALQNRLLHRLYHVEILSRTREPEILREDPAEQRERFEAARKLAVEEFPAAVREGLPTVSRLRAELLERGDFDGAVALAERVREVKARSAVGGLRWEDGRLVADVTLDLVRGDGEPLVLIERDGKRWLDPELLAGVPGTEDGWEVRDPFRLAYAELVVKDRDREDWWYPEGDLEVRLEPCGEGRSRLVASGRLSLDPERLAGGRPLERGVHDVWAYVQLLGVDRMVRLTGDGTPGAPAAGPALTGGRLALPYWTGSGQLALDVDQRQRRLGSDTAAAAAANSGRGERSLPLPYVAAATDSGPARLKVTVSALTVDAELVPGGGGKTAALRLPARLKLPAGRHPVSLPKTDAPLAYAVVRDGALLRLEGPAHETGTGRRLLDAVADNRQVRRVRRRLGR
;
A
#
# COMPACT_ATOMS: atom_id res chain seq x y z
N MET A 1 -14.98 -6.40 -34.13
CA MET A 1 -14.15 -5.92 -33.00
C MET A 1 -12.77 -5.61 -33.54
N PRO A 2 -12.07 -4.60 -33.00
CA PRO A 2 -10.71 -4.31 -33.41
C PRO A 2 -9.83 -5.55 -33.23
N ARG A 3 -8.89 -5.77 -34.16
CA ARG A 3 -8.00 -6.93 -34.13
C ARG A 3 -7.05 -6.86 -32.93
N VAL A 4 -6.67 -5.65 -32.52
CA VAL A 4 -5.84 -5.35 -31.36
C VAL A 4 -6.72 -4.62 -30.33
N LYS A 5 -6.82 -5.18 -29.12
CA LYS A 5 -7.58 -4.62 -28.00
C LYS A 5 -6.80 -3.53 -27.28
N VAL A 6 -5.50 -3.74 -27.05
CA VAL A 6 -4.64 -2.82 -26.27
C VAL A 6 -3.31 -2.57 -26.97
N SER A 7 -2.89 -1.32 -27.05
CA SER A 7 -1.52 -0.92 -27.37
C SER A 7 -0.81 -0.46 -26.10
N VAL A 8 0.27 -1.14 -25.71
CA VAL A 8 1.11 -0.73 -24.59
C VAL A 8 2.21 0.20 -25.13
N VAL A 9 2.23 1.46 -24.72
CA VAL A 9 3.22 2.45 -25.16
C VAL A 9 4.27 2.65 -24.08
N VAL A 10 5.53 2.36 -24.43
CA VAL A 10 6.67 2.41 -23.51
C VAL A 10 7.71 3.42 -24.03
N PRO A 11 7.83 4.62 -23.44
CA PRO A 11 8.93 5.54 -23.74
C PRO A 11 10.23 4.99 -23.12
N VAL A 12 11.33 4.98 -23.88
CA VAL A 12 12.60 4.37 -23.46
C VAL A 12 13.75 5.36 -23.66
N TYR A 13 14.66 5.48 -22.69
CA TYR A 13 15.91 6.23 -22.83
C TYR A 13 16.96 5.71 -21.85
N ASN A 14 18.10 5.24 -22.37
CA ASN A 14 19.24 4.74 -21.59
C ASN A 14 18.81 3.81 -20.43
N THR A 15 17.93 2.85 -20.76
CA THR A 15 17.29 1.99 -19.78
C THR A 15 18.21 0.83 -19.38
N GLY A 16 19.12 0.37 -20.24
CA GLY A 16 20.04 -0.71 -19.93
C GLY A 16 19.33 -1.96 -19.38
N LYS A 17 19.71 -2.41 -18.18
CA LYS A 17 19.20 -3.65 -17.56
C LYS A 17 17.70 -3.64 -17.23
N TYR A 18 17.08 -2.47 -16.98
CA TYR A 18 15.70 -2.43 -16.48
C TYR A 18 14.67 -2.84 -17.55
N VAL A 19 15.03 -2.76 -18.84
CA VAL A 19 14.17 -3.26 -19.91
C VAL A 19 13.99 -4.78 -19.82
N ASP A 20 15.01 -5.49 -19.32
CA ASP A 20 14.98 -6.94 -19.12
C ASP A 20 14.05 -7.33 -17.95
N GLU A 21 13.72 -6.39 -17.04
CA GLU A 21 12.76 -6.57 -15.96
C GLU A 21 11.33 -6.19 -16.40
N CYS A 22 11.21 -5.11 -17.16
CA CYS A 22 9.94 -4.61 -17.69
C CYS A 22 9.32 -5.57 -18.72
N ALA A 23 10.09 -5.96 -19.74
CA ALA A 23 9.58 -6.69 -20.91
C ALA A 23 8.89 -8.03 -20.56
N PRO A 24 9.44 -8.90 -19.68
CA PRO A 24 8.76 -10.14 -19.29
C PRO A 24 7.37 -9.90 -18.68
N SER A 25 7.17 -8.81 -17.96
CA SER A 25 5.85 -8.48 -17.37
C SER A 25 4.83 -8.08 -18.45
N LEU A 26 5.27 -7.43 -19.52
CA LEU A 26 4.40 -7.02 -20.63
C LEU A 26 4.11 -8.18 -21.59
N LEU A 27 5.06 -9.08 -21.78
CA LEU A 27 4.95 -10.23 -22.68
C LEU A 27 4.28 -11.44 -22.02
N GLY A 28 4.28 -11.52 -20.68
CA GLY A 28 3.67 -12.56 -19.88
C GLY A 28 2.21 -12.28 -19.47
N GLN A 29 1.51 -11.41 -20.20
CA GLN A 29 0.12 -11.05 -19.89
C GLN A 29 -0.85 -12.19 -20.21
N SER A 30 -1.95 -12.27 -19.47
CA SER A 30 -3.03 -13.25 -19.72
C SER A 30 -3.84 -12.95 -20.98
N LEU A 31 -3.83 -11.68 -21.42
CA LEU A 31 -4.42 -11.28 -22.71
C LEU A 31 -3.63 -11.94 -23.86
N PRO A 32 -4.28 -12.62 -24.81
CA PRO A 32 -3.59 -13.30 -25.92
C PRO A 32 -2.68 -12.37 -26.72
N ALA A 33 -1.48 -12.85 -27.06
CA ALA A 33 -0.44 -12.04 -27.72
C ALA A 33 -0.83 -11.46 -29.09
N ASP A 34 -1.84 -12.02 -29.76
CA ASP A 34 -2.40 -11.50 -31.01
C ASP A 34 -3.51 -10.45 -30.81
N GLU A 35 -3.91 -10.20 -29.56
CA GLU A 35 -4.90 -9.21 -29.18
C GLU A 35 -4.30 -7.94 -28.54
N TYR A 36 -2.98 -7.87 -28.35
CA TYR A 36 -2.32 -6.66 -27.89
C TYR A 36 -0.95 -6.48 -28.55
N GLU A 37 -0.46 -5.24 -28.53
CA GLU A 37 0.87 -4.91 -29.02
C GLU A 37 1.66 -4.12 -27.98
N VAL A 38 2.99 -4.23 -28.03
CA VAL A 38 3.90 -3.42 -27.21
C VAL A 38 4.73 -2.55 -28.12
N ILE A 39 4.65 -1.24 -27.93
CA ILE A 39 5.30 -0.22 -28.74
C ILE A 39 6.36 0.45 -27.88
N TYR A 40 7.61 0.02 -28.05
CA TYR A 40 8.75 0.69 -27.47
C TYR A 40 9.16 1.88 -28.35
N VAL A 41 9.34 3.04 -27.72
CA VAL A 41 9.81 4.24 -28.39
C VAL A 41 11.11 4.71 -27.76
N ASP A 42 12.22 4.38 -28.41
CA ASP A 42 13.56 4.80 -28.01
C ASP A 42 13.79 6.29 -28.32
N ASP A 43 14.06 7.06 -27.26
CA ASP A 43 14.36 8.49 -27.30
C ASP A 43 15.85 8.76 -27.55
N GLY A 44 16.44 8.02 -28.49
CA GLY A 44 17.84 8.20 -28.90
C GLY A 44 18.82 7.75 -27.82
N SER A 45 18.65 6.52 -27.33
CA SER A 45 19.57 5.94 -26.36
C SER A 45 20.99 5.82 -26.92
N THR A 46 21.97 6.00 -26.04
CA THR A 46 23.41 5.92 -26.36
C THR A 46 24.09 4.69 -25.78
N ASP A 47 23.35 3.88 -25.02
CA ASP A 47 23.79 2.60 -24.46
C ASP A 47 23.30 1.41 -25.31
N ASP A 48 23.28 0.21 -24.75
CA ASP A 48 22.85 -1.01 -25.45
C ASP A 48 21.32 -1.21 -25.50
N THR A 49 20.54 -0.22 -25.05
CA THR A 49 19.07 -0.31 -24.96
C THR A 49 18.42 -0.64 -26.30
N LEU A 50 18.76 0.07 -27.38
CA LEU A 50 18.17 -0.19 -28.70
C LEU A 50 18.44 -1.62 -29.18
N THR A 51 19.67 -2.13 -29.00
CA THR A 51 20.02 -3.50 -29.38
C THR A 51 19.22 -4.54 -28.59
N ARG A 52 18.88 -4.26 -27.34
CA ARG A 52 18.02 -5.13 -26.51
C ARG A 52 16.58 -5.13 -27.02
N LEU A 53 16.04 -3.95 -27.32
CA LEU A 53 14.69 -3.80 -27.86
C LEU A 53 14.52 -4.51 -29.21
N GLU A 54 15.49 -4.38 -30.11
CA GLU A 54 15.48 -5.07 -31.41
C GLU A 54 15.43 -6.59 -31.23
N LYS A 55 16.23 -7.15 -30.31
CA LYS A 55 16.18 -8.59 -29.98
C LYS A 55 14.83 -9.04 -29.44
N ILE A 56 14.17 -8.21 -28.63
CA ILE A 56 12.83 -8.50 -28.12
C ILE A 56 11.83 -8.49 -29.28
N ALA A 57 11.90 -7.50 -30.18
CA ALA A 57 11.03 -7.41 -31.35
C ALA A 57 11.20 -8.59 -32.30
N ASP A 58 12.44 -9.04 -32.54
CA ASP A 58 12.73 -10.22 -33.38
C ASP A 58 12.12 -11.51 -32.80
N ALA A 59 12.02 -11.61 -31.48
CA ALA A 59 11.48 -12.78 -30.79
C ALA A 59 9.95 -12.75 -30.61
N HIS A 60 9.33 -11.57 -30.69
CA HIS A 60 7.93 -11.36 -30.34
C HIS A 60 7.18 -10.56 -31.44
N PRO A 61 6.31 -11.20 -32.24
CA PRO A 61 5.69 -10.56 -33.40
C PRO A 61 4.71 -9.43 -33.06
N ASN A 62 4.30 -9.32 -31.80
CA ASN A 62 3.44 -8.27 -31.28
C ASN A 62 4.23 -7.09 -30.68
N VAL A 63 5.56 -7.05 -30.84
CA VAL A 63 6.41 -5.97 -30.36
C VAL A 63 6.87 -5.10 -31.53
N GLN A 64 6.77 -3.78 -31.36
CA GLN A 64 7.26 -2.78 -32.30
C GLN A 64 8.29 -1.88 -31.60
N VAL A 65 9.32 -1.48 -32.34
CA VAL A 65 10.37 -0.58 -31.86
C VAL A 65 10.46 0.60 -32.82
N HIS A 66 10.33 1.80 -32.28
CA HIS A 66 10.54 3.05 -33.01
C HIS A 66 11.64 3.86 -32.35
N THR A 67 12.41 4.57 -33.15
CA THR A 67 13.53 5.40 -32.69
C THR A 67 13.31 6.85 -33.10
N ARG A 68 13.89 7.77 -32.34
CA ARG A 68 13.92 9.19 -32.66
C ARG A 68 15.11 9.88 -31.96
N PRO A 69 15.52 11.08 -32.43
CA PRO A 69 16.49 11.88 -31.70
C PRO A 69 16.00 12.23 -30.30
N ASN A 70 16.94 12.31 -29.34
CA ASN A 70 16.65 12.59 -27.94
C ASN A 70 15.90 13.92 -27.75
N SER A 71 14.68 13.90 -27.20
CA SER A 71 13.93 15.12 -26.84
C SER A 71 14.21 15.67 -25.45
N GLY A 72 14.83 14.86 -24.59
CA GLY A 72 15.08 15.18 -23.20
C GLY A 72 13.93 14.89 -22.24
N TRP A 73 12.77 14.35 -22.66
CA TRP A 73 11.65 14.02 -21.76
C TRP A 73 10.65 13.00 -22.37
N PRO A 74 9.85 12.26 -21.57
CA PRO A 74 8.93 11.23 -22.07
C PRO A 74 7.70 11.70 -22.87
N GLY A 75 7.43 13.01 -23.00
CA GLY A 75 6.25 13.50 -23.73
C GLY A 75 6.25 13.15 -25.23
N ALA A 76 7.34 13.49 -25.92
CA ALA A 76 7.51 13.20 -27.35
C ALA A 76 7.52 11.68 -27.70
N PRO A 77 8.21 10.79 -26.96
CA PRO A 77 8.13 9.36 -27.23
C PRO A 77 6.72 8.80 -26.99
N ARG A 78 6.01 9.24 -25.95
CA ARG A 78 4.61 8.83 -25.71
C ARG A 78 3.70 9.26 -26.86
N ASN A 79 3.85 10.51 -27.35
CA ASN A 79 3.10 10.98 -28.52
C ASN A 79 3.41 10.19 -29.80
N LEU A 80 4.68 9.82 -30.02
CA LEU A 80 5.05 8.97 -31.15
C LEU A 80 4.43 7.57 -31.02
N GLY A 81 4.49 6.96 -29.84
CA GLY A 81 3.85 5.66 -29.58
C GLY A 81 2.33 5.70 -29.81
N MET A 82 1.65 6.76 -29.37
CA MET A 82 0.22 6.94 -29.64
C MET A 82 -0.10 6.99 -31.14
N ARG A 83 0.78 7.52 -31.99
CA ARG A 83 0.56 7.56 -33.45
C ARG A 83 0.68 6.19 -34.10
N HIS A 84 1.45 5.28 -33.50
CA HIS A 84 1.63 3.91 -33.99
C HIS A 84 0.63 2.91 -33.41
N ALA A 85 -0.08 3.29 -32.35
CA ALA A 85 -1.05 2.45 -31.67
C ALA A 85 -2.25 2.08 -32.56
N GLN A 86 -2.53 0.78 -32.66
CA GLN A 86 -3.67 0.19 -33.37
C GLN A 86 -4.76 -0.33 -32.42
N GLY A 87 -4.44 -0.47 -31.14
CA GLY A 87 -5.32 -0.92 -30.08
C GLY A 87 -6.56 -0.05 -29.94
N GLU A 88 -7.65 -0.66 -29.49
CA GLU A 88 -8.84 0.08 -29.08
C GLU A 88 -8.54 1.00 -27.88
N TYR A 89 -7.68 0.54 -26.99
CA TYR A 89 -7.16 1.29 -25.85
C TYR A 89 -5.64 1.39 -25.88
N ILE A 90 -5.11 2.45 -25.24
CA ILE A 90 -3.69 2.70 -25.06
C ILE A 90 -3.37 2.64 -23.57
N GLN A 91 -2.41 1.80 -23.18
CA GLN A 91 -1.86 1.73 -21.82
C GLN A 91 -0.44 2.29 -21.83
N PHE A 92 -0.15 3.31 -21.02
CA PHE A 92 1.22 3.80 -20.85
C PHE A 92 1.94 3.03 -19.75
N VAL A 93 3.20 2.66 -19.98
CA VAL A 93 4.08 2.03 -19.00
C VAL A 93 5.47 2.63 -19.13
N ASP A 94 6.07 3.05 -18.02
CA ASP A 94 7.47 3.50 -18.03
C ASP A 94 8.43 2.30 -18.09
N HIS A 95 9.58 2.47 -18.74
CA HIS A 95 10.51 1.38 -19.10
C HIS A 95 11.16 0.66 -17.89
N ASP A 96 11.00 1.19 -16.69
CA ASP A 96 11.50 0.69 -15.41
C ASP A 96 10.39 0.19 -14.47
N ASP A 97 9.15 0.13 -14.96
CA ASP A 97 8.00 -0.37 -14.23
C ASP A 97 7.52 -1.73 -14.77
N THR A 98 6.61 -2.38 -14.05
CA THR A 98 6.03 -3.68 -14.46
C THR A 98 4.52 -3.71 -14.29
N LEU A 99 3.85 -4.60 -15.04
CA LEU A 99 2.41 -4.85 -14.91
C LEU A 99 2.12 -6.16 -14.17
N GLY A 100 0.98 -6.20 -13.50
CA GLY A 100 0.42 -7.46 -12.99
C GLY A 100 0.10 -8.43 -14.14
N PRO A 101 0.26 -9.75 -13.98
CA PRO A 101 0.08 -10.72 -15.07
C PRO A 101 -1.26 -10.67 -15.80
N GLU A 102 -2.32 -10.23 -15.13
CA GLU A 102 -3.67 -10.15 -15.70
C GLU A 102 -4.13 -8.69 -15.88
N ALA A 103 -3.20 -7.74 -15.83
CA ALA A 103 -3.53 -6.31 -15.84
C ALA A 103 -4.20 -5.89 -17.16
N LEU A 104 -3.63 -6.26 -18.31
CA LEU A 104 -4.18 -5.84 -19.61
C LEU A 104 -5.57 -6.41 -19.85
N GLU A 105 -5.76 -7.70 -19.57
CA GLU A 105 -7.06 -8.38 -19.71
C GLU A 105 -8.11 -7.72 -18.79
N ARG A 106 -7.82 -7.61 -17.49
CA ARG A 106 -8.79 -7.05 -16.53
C ARG A 106 -9.13 -5.59 -16.80
N LEU A 107 -8.12 -4.77 -17.13
CA LEU A 107 -8.35 -3.35 -17.45
C LEU A 107 -9.21 -3.20 -18.70
N TYR A 108 -8.89 -3.94 -19.77
CA TYR A 108 -9.67 -3.90 -21.01
C TYR A 108 -11.11 -4.37 -20.77
N GLU A 109 -11.31 -5.49 -20.09
CA GLU A 109 -12.65 -5.98 -19.81
C GLU A 109 -13.45 -5.02 -18.91
N HIS A 110 -12.82 -4.42 -17.91
CA HIS A 110 -13.47 -3.39 -17.07
C HIS A 110 -13.82 -2.14 -17.88
N ALA A 111 -12.95 -1.74 -18.82
CA ALA A 111 -13.22 -0.64 -19.75
C ALA A 111 -14.44 -0.93 -20.63
N GLN A 112 -14.47 -2.10 -21.27
CA GLN A 112 -15.56 -2.54 -22.15
C GLN A 112 -16.89 -2.65 -21.41
N ARG A 113 -16.90 -3.29 -20.23
CA ARG A 113 -18.12 -3.47 -19.42
C ARG A 113 -18.77 -2.13 -19.02
N ASN A 114 -17.96 -1.09 -18.89
CA ASN A 114 -18.40 0.21 -18.40
C ASN A 114 -18.39 1.31 -19.46
N ASP A 115 -18.02 1.01 -20.71
CA ASP A 115 -17.85 2.00 -21.79
C ASP A 115 -17.00 3.21 -21.34
N ALA A 116 -15.82 2.92 -20.78
CA ALA A 116 -14.98 3.92 -20.14
C ALA A 116 -14.02 4.59 -21.13
N ASP A 117 -13.91 5.93 -21.06
CA ASP A 117 -12.87 6.68 -21.77
C ASP A 117 -11.49 6.47 -21.15
N VAL A 118 -11.46 6.35 -19.82
CA VAL A 118 -10.24 6.17 -19.03
C VAL A 118 -10.47 5.12 -17.96
N VAL A 119 -9.53 4.19 -17.80
CA VAL A 119 -9.54 3.19 -16.74
C VAL A 119 -8.26 3.26 -15.91
N LEU A 120 -8.44 3.45 -14.60
CA LEU A 120 -7.37 3.43 -13.62
C LEU A 120 -7.23 2.02 -13.04
N GLY A 121 -6.04 1.44 -13.18
CA GLY A 121 -5.69 0.22 -12.45
C GLY A 121 -5.01 0.54 -11.12
N LYS A 122 -5.27 -0.28 -10.10
CA LYS A 122 -4.60 -0.16 -8.81
C LYS A 122 -3.09 -0.18 -8.98
N MET A 123 -2.45 0.79 -8.34
CA MET A 123 -1.00 0.94 -8.32
C MET A 123 -0.44 0.38 -7.01
N SER A 124 0.55 -0.49 -7.13
CA SER A 124 1.46 -0.90 -6.06
C SER A 124 2.80 -0.19 -6.27
N SER A 125 3.52 0.16 -5.20
CA SER A 125 4.77 0.91 -5.33
C SER A 125 5.69 0.75 -4.14
N THR A 126 7.00 0.77 -4.43
CA THR A 126 8.08 0.93 -3.45
C THR A 126 8.33 2.40 -3.06
N MET A 127 7.81 3.36 -3.83
CA MET A 127 8.15 4.79 -3.73
C MET A 127 7.01 5.65 -3.22
N VAL A 128 5.77 5.32 -3.61
CA VAL A 128 4.60 6.13 -3.28
C VAL A 128 3.69 5.42 -2.30
N ARG A 129 3.06 6.21 -1.43
CA ARG A 129 2.05 5.72 -0.48
C ARG A 129 0.83 5.19 -1.24
N PRO A 130 0.07 4.24 -0.65
CA PRO A 130 -1.19 3.80 -1.23
C PRO A 130 -2.16 4.97 -1.37
N ARG A 131 -2.96 4.97 -2.44
CA ARG A 131 -3.92 6.04 -2.76
C ARG A 131 -5.32 5.59 -2.43
N ARG A 132 -6.07 6.39 -1.68
CA ARG A 132 -7.45 6.09 -1.24
C ARG A 132 -8.40 5.84 -2.40
N LEU A 133 -8.11 6.45 -3.55
CA LEU A 133 -8.77 6.17 -4.83
C LEU A 133 -8.86 4.66 -5.16
N PHE A 134 -7.91 3.84 -4.71
CA PHE A 134 -7.90 2.39 -4.94
C PHE A 134 -8.44 1.57 -3.76
N ARG A 135 -9.36 2.16 -2.99
CA ARG A 135 -10.11 1.45 -1.93
C ARG A 135 -11.22 0.58 -2.51
N HIS A 136 -11.89 1.04 -3.56
CA HIS A 136 -13.04 0.35 -4.15
C HIS A 136 -12.99 0.39 -5.68
N THR A 137 -13.48 -0.69 -6.31
CA THR A 137 -13.68 -0.72 -7.76
C THR A 137 -14.91 0.12 -8.10
N VAL A 138 -14.77 1.03 -9.07
CA VAL A 138 -15.82 1.94 -9.54
C VAL A 138 -16.05 1.69 -11.02
N GLY A 139 -17.31 1.47 -11.41
CA GLY A 139 -17.67 1.24 -12.81
C GLY A 139 -17.70 2.51 -13.66
N ALA A 140 -18.23 3.60 -13.11
CA ALA A 140 -18.29 4.89 -13.79
C ALA A 140 -18.26 6.05 -12.78
N CYS A 141 -17.37 7.00 -13.02
CA CYS A 141 -17.21 8.25 -12.28
C CYS A 141 -16.68 9.35 -13.22
N THR A 142 -16.58 10.57 -12.71
CA THR A 142 -15.96 11.72 -13.39
C THR A 142 -15.00 12.40 -12.41
N ILE A 143 -14.27 13.40 -12.89
CA ILE A 143 -13.42 14.24 -12.03
C ILE A 143 -14.21 15.01 -10.96
N GLU A 144 -15.54 15.11 -11.11
CA GLU A 144 -16.38 15.85 -10.17
C GLU A 144 -16.75 15.06 -8.93
N ASN A 145 -17.01 13.75 -9.07
CA ASN A 145 -17.64 12.92 -8.05
C ASN A 145 -16.72 11.86 -7.42
N ASP A 146 -15.46 11.79 -7.83
CA ASP A 146 -14.45 10.88 -7.28
C ASP A 146 -13.08 11.57 -7.10
N GLU A 147 -12.16 10.92 -6.40
CA GLU A 147 -10.87 11.46 -5.98
C GLU A 147 -9.76 11.25 -7.03
N LEU A 148 -10.10 11.36 -8.32
CA LEU A 148 -9.21 11.03 -9.44
C LEU A 148 -7.90 11.82 -9.45
N MET A 149 -7.92 13.04 -8.90
CA MET A 149 -6.74 13.90 -8.75
C MET A 149 -5.69 13.34 -7.78
N GLN A 150 -6.02 12.27 -7.04
CA GLN A 150 -5.02 11.51 -6.31
C GLN A 150 -4.07 10.78 -7.24
N SER A 151 -4.45 10.43 -8.48
CA SER A 151 -3.60 9.74 -9.47
C SER A 151 -3.47 10.54 -10.76
N MET A 152 -2.35 11.26 -10.92
CA MET A 152 -2.08 12.12 -12.08
C MET A 152 -0.97 11.63 -13.02
N SER A 153 -0.42 10.44 -12.78
CA SER A 153 0.52 9.81 -13.72
C SER A 153 -0.21 9.27 -14.95
N PRO A 154 0.45 9.04 -16.09
CA PRO A 154 -0.21 8.57 -17.30
C PRO A 154 -0.44 7.04 -17.30
N HIS A 155 -0.01 6.34 -16.25
CA HIS A 155 0.00 4.87 -16.12
C HIS A 155 -1.40 4.27 -15.96
N LYS A 156 -2.22 4.41 -17.00
CA LYS A 156 -3.65 4.10 -17.09
C LYS A 156 -3.99 3.70 -18.51
N MET A 157 -5.18 3.14 -18.68
CA MET A 157 -5.70 2.76 -19.98
C MET A 157 -6.64 3.86 -20.50
N PHE A 158 -6.44 4.31 -21.72
CA PHE A 158 -7.22 5.37 -22.36
C PHE A 158 -7.81 4.85 -23.67
N ARG A 159 -9.09 5.11 -23.93
CA ARG A 159 -9.72 4.78 -25.21
C ARG A 159 -9.06 5.58 -26.32
N ARG A 160 -8.53 4.91 -27.36
CA ARG A 160 -7.77 5.58 -28.42
C ARG A 160 -8.62 6.61 -29.18
N ALA A 161 -9.87 6.25 -29.50
CA ALA A 161 -10.80 7.16 -30.17
C ALA A 161 -11.06 8.44 -29.34
N PHE A 162 -11.15 8.33 -28.01
CA PHE A 162 -11.29 9.47 -27.10
C PHE A 162 -10.05 10.38 -27.13
N ILE A 163 -8.84 9.82 -27.15
CA ILE A 163 -7.59 10.58 -27.32
C ILE A 163 -7.59 11.35 -28.65
N GLU A 164 -8.04 10.71 -29.73
CA GLU A 164 -8.07 11.29 -31.08
C GLU A 164 -9.13 12.40 -31.20
N GLU A 165 -10.35 12.13 -30.75
CA GLU A 165 -11.50 13.04 -30.77
C GLU A 165 -11.20 14.37 -30.06
N HIS A 166 -10.55 14.29 -28.90
CA HIS A 166 -10.24 15.46 -28.10
C HIS A 166 -8.85 16.05 -28.32
N GLY A 167 -8.06 15.47 -29.24
CA GLY A 167 -6.71 15.93 -29.55
C GLY A 167 -5.76 15.89 -28.35
N LEU A 168 -5.91 14.89 -27.46
CA LEU A 168 -5.09 14.78 -26.25
C LEU A 168 -3.64 14.46 -26.59
N ARG A 169 -2.69 15.31 -26.17
CA ARG A 169 -1.25 15.14 -26.44
C ARG A 169 -0.43 15.52 -25.22
N PHE A 170 0.67 14.82 -25.00
CA PHE A 170 1.66 15.24 -24.02
C PHE A 170 2.38 16.49 -24.56
N PRO A 171 2.65 17.49 -23.72
CA PRO A 171 3.59 18.53 -24.07
C PRO A 171 4.96 17.92 -24.44
N GLU A 172 5.56 18.41 -25.53
CA GLU A 172 6.84 17.91 -26.04
C GLU A 172 8.02 18.80 -25.62
N GLY A 173 9.21 18.21 -25.56
CA GLY A 173 10.43 18.84 -25.06
C GLY A 173 10.67 18.60 -23.57
N PRO A 174 11.68 19.24 -22.97
CA PRO A 174 12.01 19.10 -21.54
C PRO A 174 10.93 19.75 -20.66
N TRP A 175 9.79 19.06 -20.50
CA TRP A 175 8.58 19.61 -19.89
C TRP A 175 8.22 18.88 -18.61
N ILE A 176 8.60 19.42 -17.46
CA ILE A 176 8.20 18.83 -16.18
C ILE A 176 6.68 19.03 -15.97
N LEU A 177 5.99 18.01 -15.46
CA LEU A 177 4.53 17.94 -15.31
C LEU A 177 3.77 17.71 -16.64
N GLU A 178 4.42 17.12 -17.65
CA GLU A 178 3.79 16.71 -18.90
C GLU A 178 2.65 15.70 -18.68
N ASP A 179 2.83 14.82 -17.71
CA ASP A 179 1.83 13.83 -17.29
C ASP A 179 0.61 14.50 -16.69
N LEU A 180 0.81 15.42 -15.76
CA LEU A 180 -0.24 16.18 -15.10
C LEU A 180 -1.02 17.01 -16.14
N ALA A 181 -0.34 17.61 -17.12
CA ALA A 181 -0.98 18.34 -18.21
C ALA A 181 -1.89 17.43 -19.06
N PHE A 182 -1.38 16.28 -19.52
CA PHE A 182 -2.15 15.32 -20.31
C PHE A 182 -3.34 14.75 -19.53
N VAL A 183 -3.10 14.28 -18.29
CA VAL A 183 -4.12 13.58 -17.50
C VAL A 183 -5.22 14.54 -17.03
N SER A 184 -4.88 15.77 -16.63
CA SER A 184 -5.91 16.75 -16.27
C SER A 184 -6.77 17.14 -17.48
N ALA A 185 -6.18 17.28 -18.68
CA ALA A 185 -6.94 17.50 -19.90
C ALA A 185 -7.88 16.33 -20.21
N ALA A 186 -7.40 15.09 -20.05
CA ALA A 186 -8.20 13.89 -20.24
C ALA A 186 -9.38 13.83 -19.25
N TYR A 187 -9.13 14.03 -17.96
CA TYR A 187 -10.18 13.95 -16.93
C TYR A 187 -11.23 15.04 -17.03
N LEU A 188 -10.87 16.25 -17.50
CA LEU A 188 -11.83 17.33 -17.74
C LEU A 188 -12.75 17.06 -18.93
N LYS A 189 -12.38 16.13 -19.83
CA LYS A 189 -13.14 15.81 -21.05
C LYS A 189 -13.84 14.46 -21.00
N ALA A 190 -13.35 13.52 -20.20
CA ALA A 190 -13.89 12.18 -20.11
C ALA A 190 -15.29 12.20 -19.47
N GLU A 191 -16.24 11.56 -20.15
CA GLU A 191 -17.61 11.41 -19.63
C GLU A 191 -17.71 10.21 -18.69
N ARG A 192 -16.87 9.19 -18.92
CA ARG A 192 -16.89 7.94 -18.15
C ARG A 192 -15.48 7.49 -17.79
N ILE A 193 -15.16 7.55 -16.50
CA ILE A 193 -13.91 7.05 -15.95
C ILE A 193 -14.20 5.86 -15.05
N ALA A 194 -13.43 4.78 -15.17
CA ALA A 194 -13.56 3.60 -14.32
C ALA A 194 -12.31 3.39 -13.46
N VAL A 195 -12.48 2.80 -12.28
CA VAL A 195 -11.40 2.47 -11.35
C VAL A 195 -11.46 0.98 -11.04
N LEU A 196 -10.39 0.25 -11.31
CA LEU A 196 -10.22 -1.16 -10.95
C LEU A 196 -9.29 -1.26 -9.75
N ALA A 197 -9.85 -1.52 -8.57
CA ALA A 197 -9.13 -1.46 -7.29
C ALA A 197 -8.87 -2.83 -6.65
N ASP A 198 -9.50 -3.88 -7.17
CA ASP A 198 -9.44 -5.23 -6.59
C ASP A 198 -8.19 -6.03 -7.01
N TYR A 199 -7.39 -5.54 -7.96
CA TYR A 199 -6.19 -6.23 -8.45
C TYR A 199 -5.06 -5.23 -8.71
N PRO A 200 -3.82 -5.46 -8.20
CA PRO A 200 -2.68 -4.62 -8.52
C PRO A 200 -2.34 -4.74 -10.01
N CYS A 201 -2.62 -3.68 -10.77
CA CYS A 201 -2.40 -3.65 -12.21
C CYS A 201 -1.00 -3.15 -12.57
N TYR A 202 -0.49 -2.18 -11.81
CA TYR A 202 0.73 -1.45 -12.14
C TYR A 202 1.67 -1.40 -10.94
N TYR A 203 2.92 -1.80 -11.13
CA TYR A 203 3.96 -1.79 -10.10
C TYR A 203 4.97 -0.70 -10.42
N TRP A 204 4.95 0.38 -9.63
CA TRP A 204 5.86 1.50 -9.78
C TRP A 204 7.14 1.27 -8.97
N MET A 205 8.24 1.03 -9.68
CA MET A 205 9.49 0.53 -9.13
C MET A 205 10.52 1.64 -8.96
N LYS A 206 11.25 1.60 -7.84
CA LYS A 206 12.40 2.46 -7.63
C LYS A 206 13.61 1.85 -8.32
N ARG A 207 14.29 2.63 -9.16
CA ARG A 207 15.57 2.20 -9.71
C ARG A 207 16.65 2.24 -8.62
N ASP A 208 17.50 1.22 -8.59
CA ASP A 208 18.66 1.18 -7.69
C ASP A 208 19.76 2.17 -8.09
N ASP A 209 19.78 2.64 -9.35
CA ASP A 209 20.72 3.65 -9.86
C ASP A 209 20.30 5.10 -9.56
N GLY A 210 19.09 5.33 -9.05
CA GLY A 210 18.57 6.66 -8.76
C GLY A 210 18.16 7.48 -10.01
N GLY A 211 18.15 6.90 -11.21
CA GLY A 211 17.89 7.60 -12.47
C GLY A 211 16.42 7.97 -12.76
N ASN A 212 15.51 7.92 -11.79
CA ASN A 212 14.11 8.28 -12.02
C ASN A 212 13.98 9.78 -12.31
N ASN A 213 13.31 10.17 -13.41
CA ASN A 213 13.09 11.56 -13.82
C ASN A 213 12.50 12.46 -12.72
N THR A 214 11.74 11.86 -11.82
CA THR A 214 11.18 12.46 -10.61
C THR A 214 12.22 13.15 -9.71
N GLN A 215 13.51 12.85 -9.86
CA GLN A 215 14.60 13.43 -9.07
C GLN A 215 15.16 14.74 -9.65
N HIS A 216 14.82 15.14 -10.87
CA HIS A 216 15.38 16.32 -11.56
C HIS A 216 14.39 17.49 -11.75
N ARG A 217 13.46 17.65 -10.79
CA ARG A 217 12.25 18.50 -10.89
C ARG A 217 12.46 20.02 -10.99
N PHE A 218 13.65 20.54 -10.67
CA PHE A 218 13.92 21.99 -10.66
C PHE A 218 15.06 22.40 -11.59
N ASN A 219 15.35 21.60 -12.60
CA ASN A 219 16.23 22.06 -13.67
C ASN A 219 15.58 23.29 -14.33
N ALA A 220 16.23 24.45 -14.22
CA ALA A 220 15.74 25.72 -14.76
C ALA A 220 15.43 25.65 -16.27
N ARG A 221 16.07 24.72 -16.99
CA ARG A 221 15.83 24.48 -18.42
C ARG A 221 14.45 23.88 -18.73
N HIS A 222 13.74 23.36 -17.72
CA HIS A 222 12.54 22.53 -17.92
C HIS A 222 11.23 23.19 -17.43
N GLY A 223 11.28 24.43 -16.93
CA GLY A 223 10.11 25.30 -16.78
C GLY A 223 9.04 24.91 -15.74
N PHE A 224 9.40 24.35 -14.57
CA PHE A 224 8.42 23.89 -13.56
C PHE A 224 7.29 24.90 -13.27
N TRP A 225 7.62 26.14 -12.92
CA TRP A 225 6.63 27.15 -12.52
C TRP A 225 5.74 27.61 -13.69
N SER A 226 6.30 27.76 -14.89
CA SER A 226 5.52 28.09 -16.09
C SER A 226 4.60 26.95 -16.49
N ASN A 227 5.05 25.70 -16.38
CA ASN A 227 4.26 24.52 -16.72
C ASN A 227 3.11 24.36 -15.71
N CYS A 228 3.37 24.56 -14.41
CA CYS A 228 2.33 24.59 -13.38
C CYS A 228 1.27 25.65 -13.68
N ARG A 229 1.67 26.86 -14.08
CA ARG A 229 0.73 27.92 -14.51
C ARG A 229 -0.14 27.48 -15.69
N THR A 230 0.45 26.85 -16.70
CA THR A 230 -0.29 26.34 -17.87
C THR A 230 -1.38 25.36 -17.42
N ILE A 231 -1.06 24.45 -16.50
CA ILE A 231 -2.02 23.45 -16.00
C ILE A 231 -3.11 24.09 -15.15
N VAL A 232 -2.76 25.07 -14.29
CA VAL A 232 -3.75 25.84 -13.51
C VAL A 232 -4.75 26.53 -14.44
N ARG A 233 -4.27 27.16 -15.51
CA ARG A 233 -5.14 27.82 -16.50
C ARG A 233 -5.98 26.82 -17.27
N GLN A 234 -5.42 25.68 -17.67
CA GLN A 234 -6.19 24.59 -18.28
C GLN A 234 -7.36 24.13 -17.40
N ILE A 235 -7.15 24.00 -16.09
CA ILE A 235 -8.21 23.64 -15.14
C ILE A 235 -9.25 24.76 -15.03
N LYS A 236 -8.82 26.02 -14.95
CA LYS A 236 -9.74 27.16 -14.93
C LYS A 236 -10.61 27.23 -16.18
N ASP A 237 -10.00 27.05 -17.35
CA ASP A 237 -10.69 27.10 -18.65
C ASP A 237 -11.65 25.92 -18.83
N GLY A 238 -11.33 24.77 -18.25
CA GLY A 238 -12.18 23.57 -18.27
C GLY A 238 -13.24 23.51 -17.18
N THR A 239 -13.38 24.53 -16.34
CA THR A 239 -14.33 24.54 -15.21
C THR A 239 -14.98 25.92 -15.04
N THR A 240 -15.96 26.04 -14.13
CA THR A 240 -16.62 27.32 -13.84
C THR A 240 -16.00 27.96 -12.58
N PRO A 241 -15.56 29.23 -12.64
CA PRO A 241 -15.11 29.96 -11.46
C PRO A 241 -16.21 30.10 -10.39
N SER A 242 -15.83 30.02 -9.12
CA SER A 242 -16.74 30.15 -7.99
C SER A 242 -15.99 30.62 -6.75
N ASP A 243 -16.69 31.33 -5.86
CA ASP A 243 -16.19 31.67 -4.51
C ASP A 243 -16.50 30.55 -3.50
N ASP A 244 -17.31 29.57 -3.87
CA ASP A 244 -17.56 28.38 -3.04
C ASP A 244 -16.31 27.50 -2.98
N VAL A 245 -15.80 27.27 -1.77
CA VAL A 245 -14.61 26.43 -1.50
C VAL A 245 -14.75 25.00 -2.00
N ASP A 246 -15.97 24.48 -2.12
CA ASP A 246 -16.27 23.11 -2.55
C ASP A 246 -16.68 23.00 -4.03
N ALA A 247 -16.75 24.12 -4.75
CA ALA A 247 -16.93 24.12 -6.18
C ALA A 247 -15.81 23.33 -6.90
N LEU A 248 -16.16 22.69 -8.01
CA LEU A 248 -15.24 21.82 -8.76
C LEU A 248 -13.89 22.50 -9.03
N GLN A 249 -13.90 23.70 -9.61
CA GLN A 249 -12.67 24.43 -9.93
C GLN A 249 -11.75 24.56 -8.69
N ASN A 250 -12.32 24.97 -7.56
CA ASN A 250 -11.56 25.18 -6.33
C ASN A 250 -11.05 23.87 -5.74
N ARG A 251 -11.82 22.77 -5.81
CA ARG A 251 -11.34 21.44 -5.39
C ARG A 251 -10.16 20.94 -6.23
N LEU A 252 -10.21 21.12 -7.55
CA LEU A 252 -9.10 20.74 -8.44
C LEU A 252 -7.86 21.62 -8.20
N LEU A 253 -8.05 22.93 -8.14
CA LEU A 253 -6.97 23.88 -7.85
C LEU A 253 -6.37 23.68 -6.46
N HIS A 254 -7.17 23.30 -5.46
CA HIS A 254 -6.70 22.98 -4.12
C HIS A 254 -5.65 21.85 -4.13
N ARG A 255 -5.87 20.79 -4.93
CA ARG A 255 -4.87 19.71 -5.06
C ARG A 255 -3.58 20.19 -5.74
N LEU A 256 -3.67 21.05 -6.74
CA LEU A 256 -2.46 21.64 -7.36
C LEU A 256 -1.75 22.57 -6.39
N TYR A 257 -2.48 23.43 -5.70
CA TYR A 257 -1.93 24.33 -4.70
C TYR A 257 -1.21 23.56 -3.59
N HIS A 258 -1.86 22.55 -3.03
CA HIS A 258 -1.29 21.77 -1.94
C HIS A 258 -0.02 21.00 -2.35
N VAL A 259 0.01 20.39 -3.54
CA VAL A 259 1.11 19.49 -3.92
C VAL A 259 2.18 20.17 -4.78
N GLU A 260 1.82 21.06 -5.69
CA GLU A 260 2.80 21.71 -6.57
C GLU A 260 3.35 23.01 -5.98
N ILE A 261 2.58 23.68 -5.11
CA ILE A 261 2.99 24.93 -4.44
C ILE A 261 3.43 24.64 -2.99
N LEU A 262 2.49 24.32 -2.09
CA LEU A 262 2.79 24.22 -0.65
C LEU A 262 3.77 23.10 -0.30
N SER A 263 3.78 22.00 -1.05
CA SER A 263 4.74 20.92 -0.79
C SER A 263 6.20 21.36 -0.99
N ARG A 264 6.46 22.50 -1.61
CA ARG A 264 7.80 23.07 -1.84
C ARG A 264 8.18 24.06 -0.76
N THR A 265 7.21 24.46 0.06
CA THR A 265 7.35 25.49 1.10
C THR A 265 7.02 24.93 2.48
N ARG A 266 7.11 23.59 2.63
CA ARG A 266 6.88 22.85 3.87
C ARG A 266 7.97 21.79 4.08
N GLU A 267 7.95 21.16 5.24
CA GLU A 267 8.84 20.05 5.56
C GLU A 267 8.55 18.79 4.72
N PRO A 268 9.59 18.01 4.39
CA PRO A 268 11.02 18.26 4.65
C PRO A 268 11.69 19.20 3.64
N GLU A 269 11.05 19.56 2.52
CA GLU A 269 11.66 20.28 1.39
C GLU A 269 12.28 21.63 1.80
N ILE A 270 11.52 22.48 2.51
CA ILE A 270 12.00 23.80 2.94
C ILE A 270 13.18 23.73 3.94
N LEU A 271 13.41 22.57 4.55
CA LEU A 271 14.44 22.34 5.57
C LEU A 271 15.69 21.61 5.05
N ARG A 272 15.67 21.12 3.80
CA ARG A 272 16.72 20.20 3.28
C ARG A 272 17.86 20.89 2.57
N GLU A 273 17.60 22.00 1.89
CA GLU A 273 18.53 22.59 0.92
C GLU A 273 19.16 23.87 1.45
N ASP A 274 20.07 24.44 0.65
CA ASP A 274 20.66 25.75 0.93
C ASP A 274 19.56 26.81 1.10
N PRO A 275 19.58 27.60 2.20
CA PRO A 275 18.55 28.61 2.46
C PRO A 275 18.37 29.64 1.34
N ALA A 276 19.42 29.98 0.58
CA ALA A 276 19.31 30.93 -0.53
C ALA A 276 18.51 30.34 -1.70
N GLU A 277 18.77 29.07 -2.06
CA GLU A 277 18.00 28.37 -3.09
C GLU A 277 16.53 28.19 -2.68
N GLN A 278 16.30 27.90 -1.40
CA GLN A 278 14.94 27.76 -0.86
C GLN A 278 14.16 29.08 -0.86
N ARG A 279 14.81 30.21 -0.58
CA ARG A 279 14.17 31.54 -0.68
C ARG A 279 13.75 31.86 -2.12
N GLU A 280 14.59 31.54 -3.11
CA GLU A 280 14.23 31.74 -4.52
C GLU A 280 13.01 30.91 -4.90
N ARG A 281 12.98 29.62 -4.51
CA ARG A 281 11.84 28.74 -4.77
C ARG A 281 10.58 29.18 -4.03
N PHE A 282 10.72 29.64 -2.79
CA PHE A 282 9.62 30.17 -2.00
C PHE A 282 9.01 31.40 -2.66
N GLU A 283 9.82 32.34 -3.16
CA GLU A 283 9.32 33.51 -3.87
C GLU A 283 8.64 33.14 -5.21
N ALA A 284 9.20 32.18 -5.95
CA ALA A 284 8.56 31.69 -7.17
C ALA A 284 7.21 31.01 -6.89
N ALA A 285 7.13 30.21 -5.82
CA ALA A 285 5.90 29.60 -5.34
C ALA A 285 4.87 30.66 -4.91
N ARG A 286 5.31 31.68 -4.15
CA ARG A 286 4.49 32.82 -3.71
C ARG A 286 3.90 33.56 -4.90
N LYS A 287 4.74 33.92 -5.88
CA LYS A 287 4.29 34.65 -7.07
C LYS A 287 3.19 33.89 -7.80
N LEU A 288 3.38 32.58 -7.99
CA LEU A 288 2.37 31.74 -8.64
C LEU A 288 1.11 31.60 -7.78
N ALA A 289 1.23 31.45 -6.46
CA ALA A 289 0.14 31.38 -5.52
C ALA A 289 -0.78 32.63 -5.59
N VAL A 290 -0.18 33.82 -5.53
CA VAL A 290 -0.90 35.09 -5.52
C VAL A 290 -1.51 35.41 -6.87
N GLU A 291 -0.81 35.12 -7.97
CA GLU A 291 -1.28 35.46 -9.32
C GLU A 291 -2.35 34.50 -9.85
N GLU A 292 -2.28 33.22 -9.52
CA GLU A 292 -3.11 32.20 -10.18
C GLU A 292 -4.16 31.55 -9.27
N PHE A 293 -4.08 31.63 -7.94
CA PHE A 293 -5.03 30.90 -7.08
C PHE A 293 -6.02 31.83 -6.38
N PRO A 294 -7.35 31.59 -6.56
CA PRO A 294 -8.39 32.32 -5.83
C PRO A 294 -8.30 32.15 -4.32
N ALA A 295 -8.87 33.10 -3.56
CA ALA A 295 -8.92 33.03 -2.10
C ALA A 295 -9.63 31.77 -1.58
N ALA A 296 -10.71 31.36 -2.24
CA ALA A 296 -11.47 30.15 -1.91
C ALA A 296 -10.61 28.87 -1.88
N VAL A 297 -9.57 28.79 -2.73
CA VAL A 297 -8.62 27.66 -2.72
C VAL A 297 -7.85 27.59 -1.41
N ARG A 298 -7.43 28.74 -0.88
CA ARG A 298 -6.69 28.85 0.39
C ARG A 298 -7.60 28.66 1.60
N GLU A 299 -8.82 29.17 1.52
CA GLU A 299 -9.83 29.02 2.57
C GLU A 299 -10.28 27.56 2.70
N GLY A 300 -10.26 26.80 1.61
CA GLY A 300 -10.53 25.36 1.59
C GLY A 300 -9.40 24.49 2.17
N LEU A 301 -8.23 25.04 2.51
CA LEU A 301 -7.11 24.27 3.05
C LEU A 301 -7.35 23.86 4.52
N PRO A 302 -6.80 22.71 4.95
CA PRO A 302 -6.74 22.36 6.36
C PRO A 302 -5.96 23.41 7.16
N THR A 303 -6.27 23.52 8.45
CA THR A 303 -5.71 24.49 9.42
C THR A 303 -4.23 24.84 9.24
N VAL A 304 -3.31 23.89 9.37
CA VAL A 304 -1.85 24.13 9.27
C VAL A 304 -1.45 24.49 7.85
N SER A 305 -2.09 23.90 6.83
CA SER A 305 -1.84 24.24 5.43
C SER A 305 -2.32 25.65 5.08
N ARG A 306 -3.40 26.13 5.71
CA ARG A 306 -3.90 27.51 5.56
C ARG A 306 -2.92 28.51 6.20
N LEU A 307 -2.37 28.21 7.38
CA LEU A 307 -1.29 29.01 7.97
C LEU A 307 -0.04 29.05 7.06
N ARG A 308 0.35 27.91 6.47
CA ARG A 308 1.45 27.87 5.48
C ARG A 308 1.17 28.75 4.26
N ALA A 309 -0.06 28.71 3.74
CA ALA A 309 -0.46 29.56 2.63
C ALA A 309 -0.37 31.04 3.00
N GLU A 310 -0.83 31.42 4.20
CA GLU A 310 -0.77 32.79 4.70
C GLU A 310 0.68 33.29 4.83
N LEU A 311 1.59 32.48 5.38
CA LEU A 311 3.03 32.78 5.45
C LEU A 311 3.65 32.92 4.05
N LEU A 312 3.28 32.02 3.13
CA LEU A 312 3.73 32.06 1.74
C LEU A 312 3.34 33.38 1.06
N GLU A 313 2.09 33.81 1.20
CA GLU A 313 1.59 35.02 0.53
C GLU A 313 2.20 36.31 1.08
N ARG A 314 2.48 36.33 2.38
CA ARG A 314 3.21 37.41 3.04
C ARG A 314 4.67 37.48 2.63
N GLY A 315 5.21 36.44 2.00
CA GLY A 315 6.65 36.34 1.75
C GLY A 315 7.46 36.03 3.01
N ASP A 316 6.81 35.50 4.05
CA ASP A 316 7.45 35.20 5.33
C ASP A 316 8.11 33.82 5.29
N PHE A 317 9.29 33.78 4.67
CA PHE A 317 10.11 32.57 4.59
C PHE A 317 10.54 32.06 5.96
N ASP A 318 10.96 32.97 6.86
CA ASP A 318 11.49 32.58 8.17
C ASP A 318 10.38 32.00 9.06
N GLY A 319 9.18 32.58 9.01
CA GLY A 319 7.99 32.02 9.65
C GLY A 319 7.59 30.66 9.07
N ALA A 320 7.68 30.48 7.75
CA ALA A 320 7.42 29.18 7.12
C ALA A 320 8.43 28.10 7.53
N VAL A 321 9.72 28.46 7.66
CA VAL A 321 10.77 27.58 8.19
C VAL A 321 10.49 27.21 9.64
N ALA A 322 10.20 28.20 10.50
CA ALA A 322 9.90 27.97 11.92
C ALA A 322 8.69 27.03 12.09
N LEU A 323 7.61 27.24 11.32
CA LEU A 323 6.46 26.34 11.33
C LEU A 323 6.84 24.93 10.86
N ALA A 324 7.63 24.81 9.79
CA ALA A 324 8.05 23.53 9.24
C ALA A 324 8.90 22.72 10.25
N GLU A 325 9.79 23.38 11.00
CA GLU A 325 10.57 22.74 12.08
C GLU A 325 9.65 22.16 13.15
N ARG A 326 8.64 22.91 13.59
CA ARG A 326 7.67 22.45 14.61
C ARG A 326 6.78 21.33 14.09
N VAL A 327 6.22 21.48 12.89
CA VAL A 327 5.32 20.47 12.31
C VAL A 327 6.09 19.17 12.04
N ARG A 328 7.37 19.20 11.66
CA ARG A 328 8.20 18.00 11.47
C ARG A 328 8.25 17.11 12.72
N GLU A 329 8.27 17.70 13.91
CA GLU A 329 8.35 16.97 15.19
C GLU A 329 7.01 16.36 15.62
N VAL A 330 5.88 16.78 15.03
CA VAL A 330 4.57 16.18 15.28
C VAL A 330 4.57 14.73 14.81
N LYS A 331 4.05 13.80 15.62
CA LYS A 331 3.93 12.38 15.30
C LYS A 331 2.47 11.96 15.42
N ALA A 332 2.11 10.90 14.70
CA ALA A 332 0.86 10.21 14.96
C ALA A 332 1.08 9.16 16.04
N ARG A 333 0.12 9.02 16.93
CA ARG A 333 0.04 7.96 17.92
C ARG A 333 -1.17 7.11 17.63
N SER A 334 -1.00 5.80 17.71
CA SER A 334 -2.10 4.83 17.60
C SER A 334 -2.25 4.05 18.89
N ALA A 335 -3.49 3.73 19.23
CA ALA A 335 -3.81 2.71 20.22
C ALA A 335 -4.82 1.72 19.64
N VAL A 336 -4.63 0.44 19.97
CA VAL A 336 -5.49 -0.66 19.57
C VAL A 336 -6.05 -1.30 20.83
N GLY A 337 -7.37 -1.44 20.89
CA GLY A 337 -8.06 -2.15 21.96
C GLY A 337 -7.89 -3.67 21.88
N GLY A 338 -8.69 -4.40 22.67
CA GLY A 338 -8.60 -5.85 22.72
C GLY A 338 -8.91 -6.52 21.38
N LEU A 339 -7.88 -7.09 20.75
CA LEU A 339 -8.03 -7.84 19.49
C LEU A 339 -8.80 -9.15 19.71
N ARG A 340 -9.76 -9.43 18.82
CA ARG A 340 -10.53 -10.67 18.85
C ARG A 340 -11.03 -11.06 17.47
N TRP A 341 -11.35 -12.35 17.32
CA TRP A 341 -12.02 -12.85 16.13
C TRP A 341 -13.54 -12.78 16.29
N GLU A 342 -14.22 -12.32 15.24
CA GLU A 342 -15.67 -12.35 15.07
C GLU A 342 -15.98 -12.77 13.64
N ASP A 343 -16.73 -13.85 13.47
CA ASP A 343 -17.21 -14.32 12.16
C ASP A 343 -16.10 -14.41 11.09
N GLY A 344 -14.92 -14.91 11.49
CA GLY A 344 -13.76 -15.05 10.60
C GLY A 344 -12.97 -13.76 10.35
N ARG A 345 -13.33 -12.66 11.03
CA ARG A 345 -12.67 -11.35 10.92
C ARG A 345 -11.92 -11.01 12.19
N LEU A 346 -10.70 -10.49 12.07
CA LEU A 346 -9.95 -9.94 13.19
C LEU A 346 -10.41 -8.50 13.41
N VAL A 347 -10.93 -8.20 14.59
CA VAL A 347 -11.42 -6.88 14.92
C VAL A 347 -10.77 -6.28 16.17
N ALA A 348 -10.76 -4.96 16.23
CA ALA A 348 -10.41 -4.19 17.43
C ALA A 348 -10.91 -2.76 17.32
N ASP A 349 -11.11 -2.09 18.45
CA ASP A 349 -11.25 -0.64 18.46
C ASP A 349 -9.88 0.00 18.22
N VAL A 350 -9.85 1.05 17.41
CA VAL A 350 -8.63 1.79 17.07
C VAL A 350 -8.86 3.27 17.33
N THR A 351 -7.87 3.92 17.92
CA THR A 351 -7.82 5.37 18.06
C THR A 351 -6.49 5.91 17.55
N LEU A 352 -6.53 7.04 16.85
CA LEU A 352 -5.39 7.74 16.30
C LEU A 352 -5.47 9.22 16.69
N ASP A 353 -4.38 9.79 17.17
CA ASP A 353 -4.24 11.22 17.40
C ASP A 353 -2.86 11.73 17.00
N LEU A 354 -2.67 13.05 17.09
CA LEU A 354 -1.39 13.70 16.89
C LEU A 354 -0.79 14.10 18.23
N VAL A 355 0.52 13.88 18.36
CA VAL A 355 1.33 14.29 19.52
C VAL A 355 2.48 15.17 19.03
N ARG A 356 2.86 16.16 19.83
CA ARG A 356 4.04 17.01 19.59
C ARG A 356 5.33 16.21 19.83
N GLY A 357 6.48 16.84 19.55
CA GLY A 357 7.81 16.22 19.70
C GLY A 357 8.16 15.81 21.13
N ASP A 358 7.55 16.46 22.13
CA ASP A 358 7.65 16.16 23.57
C ASP A 358 6.76 14.97 24.00
N GLY A 359 5.90 14.45 23.13
CA GLY A 359 4.96 13.37 23.40
C GLY A 359 3.59 13.80 23.92
N GLU A 360 3.39 15.10 24.18
CA GLU A 360 2.10 15.64 24.60
C GLU A 360 1.13 15.74 23.41
N PRO A 361 -0.20 15.66 23.64
CA PRO A 361 -1.18 15.81 22.57
C PRO A 361 -1.04 17.15 21.84
N LEU A 362 -1.22 17.14 20.52
CA LEU A 362 -1.43 18.36 19.75
C LEU A 362 -2.86 18.87 20.02
N VAL A 363 -2.98 20.08 20.58
CA VAL A 363 -4.26 20.58 21.09
C VAL A 363 -4.80 21.80 20.33
N LEU A 364 -6.09 22.02 20.50
CA LEU A 364 -6.78 23.28 20.26
C LEU A 364 -7.10 23.91 21.62
N ILE A 365 -6.85 25.21 21.73
CA ILE A 365 -7.22 26.00 22.91
C ILE A 365 -8.59 26.62 22.67
N GLU A 366 -9.51 26.44 23.62
CA GLU A 366 -10.87 26.99 23.56
C GLU A 366 -10.95 28.23 24.44
N ARG A 367 -11.18 29.39 23.81
CA ARG A 367 -11.29 30.69 24.48
C ARG A 367 -12.30 31.56 23.75
N ASP A 368 -13.22 32.17 24.48
CA ASP A 368 -14.26 33.09 23.97
C ASP A 368 -15.14 32.47 22.87
N GLY A 369 -15.45 31.17 22.98
CA GLY A 369 -16.23 30.44 21.98
C GLY A 369 -15.48 30.16 20.66
N LYS A 370 -14.19 30.50 20.60
CA LYS A 370 -13.30 30.24 19.46
C LYS A 370 -12.27 29.17 19.79
N ARG A 371 -11.73 28.57 18.73
CA ARG A 371 -10.64 27.59 18.81
C ARG A 371 -9.36 28.21 18.28
N TRP A 372 -8.26 27.96 18.97
CA TRP A 372 -6.94 28.48 18.63
C TRP A 372 -5.97 27.33 18.47
N LEU A 373 -5.07 27.42 17.49
CA LEU A 373 -4.06 26.39 17.23
C LEU A 373 -3.08 26.30 18.41
N ASP A 374 -2.51 25.11 18.61
CA ASP A 374 -1.55 24.80 19.67
C ASP A 374 -0.44 25.87 19.76
N PRO A 375 -0.29 26.56 20.91
CA PRO A 375 0.74 27.59 21.09
C PRO A 375 2.17 27.06 20.90
N GLU A 376 2.43 25.80 21.24
CA GLU A 376 3.76 25.19 21.06
C GLU A 376 4.07 24.92 19.58
N LEU A 377 3.03 24.73 18.75
CA LEU A 377 3.18 24.62 17.30
C LEU A 377 3.46 25.99 16.65
N LEU A 378 2.94 27.06 17.25
CA LEU A 378 3.10 28.45 16.81
C LEU A 378 4.39 29.11 17.33
N ALA A 379 5.07 28.50 18.31
CA ALA A 379 6.23 29.08 18.96
C ALA A 379 7.37 29.41 17.97
N GLY A 380 7.62 30.70 17.79
CA GLY A 380 8.63 31.24 16.87
C GLY A 380 8.12 31.58 15.47
N VAL A 381 6.82 31.42 15.19
CA VAL A 381 6.18 31.80 13.94
C VAL A 381 5.68 33.25 14.03
N PRO A 382 6.27 34.20 13.29
CA PRO A 382 5.88 35.62 13.36
C PRO A 382 4.42 35.87 13.03
N GLY A 383 3.80 36.82 13.72
CA GLY A 383 2.39 37.20 13.49
C GLY A 383 1.37 36.20 14.04
N THR A 384 1.79 35.30 14.92
CA THR A 384 0.94 34.32 15.61
C THR A 384 1.00 34.42 17.13
N GLU A 385 1.57 35.52 17.65
CA GLU A 385 1.83 35.75 19.08
C GLU A 385 0.55 35.78 19.92
N ASP A 386 -0.56 36.26 19.35
CA ASP A 386 -1.89 36.29 19.99
C ASP A 386 -2.70 35.00 19.78
N GLY A 387 -2.10 34.00 19.12
CA GLY A 387 -2.72 32.76 18.67
C GLY A 387 -3.24 32.85 17.23
N TRP A 388 -3.50 31.69 16.63
CA TRP A 388 -4.05 31.59 15.28
C TRP A 388 -5.38 30.83 15.27
N GLU A 389 -6.44 31.47 14.77
CA GLU A 389 -7.83 30.97 14.87
C GLU A 389 -8.09 29.77 13.93
N VAL A 390 -8.60 28.69 14.52
CA VAL A 390 -9.02 27.47 13.83
C VAL A 390 -10.52 27.54 13.54
N ARG A 391 -10.87 27.88 12.29
CA ARG A 391 -12.26 28.03 11.84
C ARG A 391 -12.99 26.68 11.73
N ASP A 392 -12.40 25.74 11.01
CA ASP A 392 -12.92 24.38 10.86
C ASP A 392 -11.81 23.36 11.19
N PRO A 393 -11.84 22.71 12.36
CA PRO A 393 -10.85 21.70 12.72
C PRO A 393 -10.98 20.42 11.88
N PHE A 394 -12.14 20.18 11.25
CA PHE A 394 -12.44 18.95 10.51
C PHE A 394 -12.18 19.06 9.00
N ARG A 395 -11.82 20.24 8.49
CA ARG A 395 -11.58 20.46 7.05
C ARG A 395 -10.54 19.48 6.50
N LEU A 396 -11.01 18.55 5.66
CA LEU A 396 -10.24 17.44 5.08
C LEU A 396 -9.51 16.59 6.13
N ALA A 397 -10.03 16.52 7.35
CA ALA A 397 -9.52 15.63 8.37
C ALA A 397 -10.02 14.21 8.11
N TYR A 398 -9.10 13.24 8.08
CA TYR A 398 -9.46 11.83 7.89
C TYR A 398 -8.39 10.91 8.48
N ALA A 399 -8.79 9.67 8.71
CA ALA A 399 -7.86 8.59 8.96
C ALA A 399 -8.34 7.31 8.27
N GLU A 400 -7.40 6.44 7.95
CA GLU A 400 -7.68 5.21 7.23
C GLU A 400 -6.69 4.11 7.66
N LEU A 401 -7.18 2.89 7.72
CA LEU A 401 -6.34 1.72 7.99
C LEU A 401 -5.89 1.13 6.66
N VAL A 402 -4.66 0.63 6.61
CA VAL A 402 -4.11 -0.05 5.44
C VAL A 402 -3.27 -1.24 5.87
N VAL A 403 -3.37 -2.33 5.12
CA VAL A 403 -2.63 -3.57 5.34
C VAL A 403 -1.62 -3.74 4.22
N LYS A 404 -0.33 -3.81 4.55
CA LYS A 404 0.76 -4.02 3.61
C LYS A 404 1.14 -5.49 3.60
N ASP A 405 1.24 -6.11 2.43
CA ASP A 405 2.03 -7.33 2.32
C ASP A 405 3.51 -6.98 2.60
N ARG A 406 4.18 -7.69 3.50
CA ARG A 406 5.54 -7.35 3.90
C ARG A 406 6.56 -7.63 2.80
N ASP A 407 6.36 -8.73 2.07
CA ASP A 407 7.30 -9.25 1.08
C ASP A 407 6.93 -8.79 -0.35
N ARG A 408 5.73 -8.22 -0.52
CA ARG A 408 5.25 -7.62 -1.78
C ARG A 408 4.99 -6.12 -1.58
N GLU A 409 4.75 -5.41 -2.67
CA GLU A 409 4.43 -3.98 -2.61
C GLU A 409 2.91 -3.70 -2.65
N ASP A 410 2.12 -4.72 -2.31
CA ASP A 410 0.67 -4.66 -2.34
C ASP A 410 0.11 -4.10 -1.04
N TRP A 411 -0.87 -3.22 -1.18
CA TRP A 411 -1.59 -2.56 -0.09
C TRP A 411 -3.08 -2.85 -0.20
N TRP A 412 -3.72 -3.12 0.94
CA TRP A 412 -5.13 -3.47 1.01
C TRP A 412 -5.84 -2.61 2.05
N TYR A 413 -7.10 -2.27 1.76
CA TYR A 413 -7.93 -1.45 2.63
C TYR A 413 -8.92 -2.35 3.35
N PRO A 414 -8.76 -2.53 4.68
CA PRO A 414 -9.74 -3.27 5.45
C PRO A 414 -11.06 -2.52 5.60
N GLU A 415 -12.08 -3.27 6.00
CA GLU A 415 -13.35 -2.67 6.40
C GLU A 415 -13.16 -1.90 7.73
N GLY A 416 -13.86 -0.78 7.85
CA GLY A 416 -13.81 0.06 9.05
C GLY A 416 -13.41 1.49 8.71
N ASP A 417 -14.41 2.37 8.70
CA ASP A 417 -14.16 3.81 8.65
C ASP A 417 -13.76 4.33 10.02
N LEU A 418 -12.82 5.27 10.03
CA LEU A 418 -12.43 6.00 11.22
C LEU A 418 -13.11 7.35 11.20
N GLU A 419 -13.87 7.64 12.24
CA GLU A 419 -14.52 8.93 12.41
C GLU A 419 -13.60 9.87 13.18
N VAL A 420 -13.43 11.08 12.64
CA VAL A 420 -12.68 12.14 13.31
C VAL A 420 -13.60 12.92 14.24
N ARG A 421 -13.21 13.04 15.51
CA ARG A 421 -13.97 13.72 16.56
C ARG A 421 -13.07 14.66 17.33
N LEU A 422 -13.68 15.62 18.01
CA LEU A 422 -13.00 16.50 18.96
C LEU A 422 -13.20 15.95 20.37
N GLU A 423 -12.12 15.68 21.09
CA GLU A 423 -12.15 15.16 22.46
C GLU A 423 -11.55 16.17 23.44
N PRO A 424 -12.21 16.47 24.57
CA PRO A 424 -11.61 17.27 25.64
C PRO A 424 -10.37 16.57 26.23
N CYS A 425 -9.30 17.32 26.45
CA CYS A 425 -8.05 16.80 27.03
C CYS A 425 -7.49 17.68 28.16
N GLY A 426 -8.35 18.50 28.76
CA GLY A 426 -8.03 19.42 29.84
C GLY A 426 -9.00 20.59 29.86
N GLU A 427 -8.91 21.44 30.90
CA GLU A 427 -9.73 22.65 30.98
C GLU A 427 -9.41 23.59 29.82
N GLY A 428 -10.41 23.93 29.01
CA GLY A 428 -10.27 24.78 27.83
C GLY A 428 -9.39 24.19 26.72
N ARG A 429 -9.17 22.87 26.70
CA ARG A 429 -8.32 22.19 25.71
C ARG A 429 -9.02 20.99 25.10
N SER A 430 -8.90 20.86 23.79
CA SER A 430 -9.41 19.72 23.05
C SER A 430 -8.40 19.24 22.01
N ARG A 431 -8.51 17.98 21.57
CA ARG A 431 -7.67 17.39 20.53
C ARG A 431 -8.53 16.67 19.51
N LEU A 432 -8.05 16.55 18.28
CA LEU A 432 -8.70 15.69 17.30
C LEU A 432 -8.25 14.24 17.51
N VAL A 433 -9.23 13.33 17.50
CA VAL A 433 -9.02 11.89 17.57
C VAL A 433 -9.81 11.24 16.46
N ALA A 434 -9.15 10.43 15.64
CA ALA A 434 -9.82 9.53 14.72
C ALA A 434 -10.04 8.19 15.42
N SER A 435 -11.28 7.71 15.46
CA SER A 435 -11.63 6.47 16.17
C SER A 435 -12.60 5.63 15.35
N GLY A 436 -12.50 4.31 15.49
CA GLY A 436 -13.40 3.39 14.80
C GLY A 436 -12.99 1.95 15.05
N ARG A 437 -13.54 1.05 14.25
CA ARG A 437 -13.31 -0.39 14.38
C ARG A 437 -12.46 -0.91 13.23
N LEU A 438 -11.31 -1.49 13.55
CA LEU A 438 -10.57 -2.35 12.63
C LEU A 438 -11.38 -3.61 12.34
N SER A 439 -11.50 -4.00 11.07
CA SER A 439 -12.05 -5.29 10.66
C SER A 439 -11.25 -5.89 9.49
N LEU A 440 -10.39 -6.86 9.80
CA LEU A 440 -9.59 -7.60 8.81
C LEU A 440 -10.26 -8.93 8.49
N ASP A 441 -10.69 -9.11 7.25
CA ASP A 441 -11.19 -10.39 6.73
C ASP A 441 -10.11 -11.03 5.84
N PRO A 442 -9.34 -12.02 6.33
CA PRO A 442 -8.25 -12.62 5.56
C PRO A 442 -8.72 -13.34 4.29
N GLU A 443 -10.01 -13.68 4.16
CA GLU A 443 -10.56 -14.34 2.98
C GLU A 443 -10.97 -13.36 1.88
N ARG A 444 -11.12 -12.07 2.21
CA ARG A 444 -11.66 -11.06 1.29
C ARG A 444 -10.82 -9.79 1.17
N LEU A 445 -9.84 -9.58 2.05
CA LEU A 445 -9.08 -8.32 2.12
C LEU A 445 -8.32 -7.98 0.83
N ALA A 446 -7.90 -8.99 0.04
CA ALA A 446 -7.17 -8.78 -1.21
C ALA A 446 -8.11 -8.49 -2.40
N GLY A 447 -8.94 -7.44 -2.28
CA GLY A 447 -9.87 -7.05 -3.33
C GLY A 447 -11.01 -8.06 -3.52
N GLY A 448 -11.57 -8.56 -2.44
CA GLY A 448 -12.56 -9.65 -2.45
C GLY A 448 -11.95 -11.05 -2.54
N ARG A 449 -10.62 -11.18 -2.59
CA ARG A 449 -9.90 -12.46 -2.59
C ARG A 449 -9.15 -12.70 -1.27
N PRO A 450 -8.76 -13.96 -1.00
CA PRO A 450 -7.96 -14.28 0.18
C PRO A 450 -6.59 -13.62 0.13
N LEU A 451 -6.10 -13.20 1.30
CA LEU A 451 -4.71 -12.78 1.46
C LEU A 451 -3.76 -13.90 1.07
N GLU A 452 -2.68 -13.50 0.42
CA GLU A 452 -1.63 -14.41 0.01
C GLU A 452 -0.84 -14.92 1.22
N ARG A 453 -0.16 -16.06 1.02
CA ARG A 453 0.75 -16.57 2.04
C ARG A 453 1.84 -15.54 2.28
N GLY A 454 1.96 -15.07 3.51
CA GLY A 454 2.79 -13.90 3.81
C GLY A 454 2.55 -13.34 5.21
N VAL A 455 3.38 -12.38 5.60
CA VAL A 455 3.08 -11.51 6.74
C VAL A 455 2.51 -10.20 6.22
N HIS A 456 1.38 -9.81 6.80
CA HIS A 456 0.63 -8.62 6.43
C HIS A 456 0.69 -7.60 7.58
N ASP A 457 1.41 -6.51 7.37
CA ASP A 457 1.64 -5.45 8.35
C ASP A 457 0.47 -4.45 8.38
N VAL A 458 -0.03 -4.12 9.57
CA VAL A 458 -1.14 -3.16 9.72
C VAL A 458 -0.59 -1.76 9.99
N TRP A 459 -1.07 -0.80 9.21
CA TRP A 459 -0.70 0.61 9.27
C TRP A 459 -1.97 1.47 9.33
N ALA A 460 -1.78 2.73 9.70
CA ALA A 460 -2.79 3.75 9.59
C ALA A 460 -2.22 5.00 8.89
N TYR A 461 -3.04 5.61 8.06
CA TYR A 461 -2.85 6.97 7.59
C TYR A 461 -3.73 7.90 8.42
N VAL A 462 -3.21 9.05 8.80
CA VAL A 462 -3.97 10.08 9.52
C VAL A 462 -3.60 11.46 8.99
N GLN A 463 -4.60 12.27 8.69
CA GLN A 463 -4.48 13.69 8.39
C GLN A 463 -5.41 14.45 9.32
N LEU A 464 -4.85 15.15 10.31
CA LEU A 464 -5.61 16.00 11.22
C LEU A 464 -5.00 17.40 11.17
N LEU A 465 -5.86 18.43 11.07
CA LEU A 465 -5.45 19.84 10.96
C LEU A 465 -4.50 20.14 9.79
N GLY A 466 -4.35 19.26 8.79
CA GLY A 466 -3.38 19.43 7.70
C GLY A 466 -1.98 18.86 7.97
N VAL A 467 -1.82 18.12 9.07
CA VAL A 467 -0.61 17.35 9.37
C VAL A 467 -0.88 15.89 9.01
N ASP A 468 -0.20 15.39 7.99
CA ASP A 468 -0.34 14.02 7.52
C ASP A 468 0.75 13.09 8.07
N ARG A 469 0.37 11.91 8.53
CA ARG A 469 1.29 10.88 9.05
C ARG A 469 0.84 9.49 8.61
N MET A 470 1.82 8.66 8.32
CA MET A 470 1.65 7.22 8.20
C MET A 470 2.31 6.57 9.42
N VAL A 471 1.54 5.79 10.17
CA VAL A 471 1.97 5.21 11.45
C VAL A 471 1.72 3.72 11.45
N ARG A 472 2.63 2.97 12.07
CA ARG A 472 2.42 1.55 12.36
C ARG A 472 1.33 1.42 13.38
N LEU A 473 0.39 0.51 13.18
CA LEU A 473 -0.65 0.30 14.17
C LEU A 473 -0.07 -0.45 15.37
N THR A 474 0.08 0.22 16.51
CA THR A 474 0.69 -0.33 17.74
C THR A 474 -0.31 -0.44 18.89
N GLY A 475 -0.09 -1.41 19.78
CA GLY A 475 -0.88 -1.61 21.00
C GLY A 475 -0.02 -1.90 22.22
N ASP A 476 -0.67 -2.29 23.31
CA ASP A 476 -0.06 -2.56 24.63
C ASP A 476 0.47 -4.00 24.79
N GLY A 477 0.36 -4.82 23.75
CA GLY A 477 0.81 -6.20 23.79
C GLY A 477 2.33 -6.37 23.80
N THR A 478 2.77 -7.56 24.19
CA THR A 478 4.21 -7.88 24.30
C THR A 478 4.83 -8.03 22.90
N PRO A 479 5.90 -7.30 22.56
CA PRO A 479 6.60 -7.45 21.29
C PRO A 479 7.04 -8.91 21.04
N GLY A 480 6.75 -9.43 19.85
CA GLY A 480 7.01 -10.82 19.46
C GLY A 480 5.96 -11.83 19.93
N ALA A 481 4.96 -11.43 20.70
CA ALA A 481 3.90 -12.31 21.20
C ALA A 481 2.65 -12.25 20.31
N PRO A 482 1.78 -13.29 20.37
CA PRO A 482 0.46 -13.24 19.76
C PRO A 482 -0.34 -12.02 20.22
N ALA A 483 -1.06 -11.40 19.29
CA ALA A 483 -1.91 -10.23 19.55
C ALA A 483 -3.35 -10.66 19.85
N ALA A 484 -3.77 -11.78 19.29
CA ALA A 484 -4.97 -12.52 19.67
C ALA A 484 -4.70 -14.02 19.44
N GLY A 485 -5.66 -14.87 19.83
CA GLY A 485 -5.67 -16.25 19.37
C GLY A 485 -5.64 -16.28 17.83
N PRO A 486 -4.98 -17.24 17.16
CA PRO A 486 -5.06 -17.41 15.71
C PRO A 486 -6.41 -17.98 15.28
N ALA A 487 -6.74 -17.86 14.01
CA ALA A 487 -7.95 -18.41 13.41
C ALA A 487 -7.64 -19.24 12.18
N LEU A 488 -8.55 -20.17 11.85
CA LEU A 488 -8.57 -20.82 10.54
C LEU A 488 -9.59 -20.09 9.66
N THR A 489 -9.11 -19.42 8.62
CA THR A 489 -9.92 -18.65 7.66
C THR A 489 -9.64 -19.18 6.25
N GLY A 490 -10.65 -19.70 5.56
CA GLY A 490 -10.52 -20.15 4.17
C GLY A 490 -9.59 -21.35 4.00
N GLY A 491 -9.47 -22.16 5.05
CA GLY A 491 -8.49 -23.27 5.11
C GLY A 491 -7.02 -22.79 5.17
N ARG A 492 -6.78 -21.53 5.56
CA ARG A 492 -5.46 -20.96 5.88
C ARG A 492 -5.41 -20.57 7.35
N LEU A 493 -4.26 -20.76 7.99
CA LEU A 493 -4.03 -20.31 9.35
C LEU A 493 -3.68 -18.81 9.32
N ALA A 494 -4.41 -18.01 10.09
CA ALA A 494 -4.18 -16.58 10.25
C ALA A 494 -3.81 -16.28 11.71
N LEU A 495 -2.59 -15.78 11.94
CA LEU A 495 -2.04 -15.51 13.27
C LEU A 495 -1.74 -14.02 13.45
N PRO A 496 -2.56 -13.29 14.22
CA PRO A 496 -2.26 -11.91 14.58
C PRO A 496 -1.21 -11.87 15.67
N TYR A 497 -0.18 -11.05 15.51
CA TYR A 497 0.91 -10.93 16.47
C TYR A 497 1.48 -9.51 16.50
N TRP A 498 2.15 -9.19 17.61
CA TRP A 498 2.93 -7.96 17.75
C TRP A 498 4.34 -8.22 17.24
N THR A 499 4.82 -7.44 16.28
CA THR A 499 6.22 -7.53 15.81
C THR A 499 7.19 -7.16 16.94
N GLY A 500 8.49 -7.41 16.74
CA GLY A 500 9.51 -6.94 17.69
C GLY A 500 9.53 -5.42 17.89
N SER A 501 8.90 -4.65 17.00
CA SER A 501 8.72 -3.20 17.12
C SER A 501 7.37 -2.78 17.71
N GLY A 502 6.54 -3.73 18.16
CA GLY A 502 5.20 -3.46 18.71
C GLY A 502 4.12 -3.18 17.67
N GLN A 503 4.41 -3.30 16.38
CA GLN A 503 3.42 -3.18 15.29
C GLN A 503 2.54 -4.42 15.20
N LEU A 504 1.24 -4.26 14.98
CA LEU A 504 0.30 -5.33 14.65
C LEU A 504 0.59 -5.88 13.25
N ALA A 505 0.73 -7.20 13.15
CA ALA A 505 0.86 -7.92 11.90
C ALA A 505 -0.01 -9.18 11.90
N LEU A 506 -0.43 -9.62 10.72
CA LEU A 506 -1.17 -10.85 10.49
C LEU A 506 -0.32 -11.82 9.67
N ASP A 507 0.07 -12.93 10.26
CA ASP A 507 0.81 -14.00 9.61
C ASP A 507 -0.16 -15.01 8.98
N VAL A 508 -0.20 -15.11 7.64
CA VAL A 508 -1.11 -15.98 6.88
C VAL A 508 -0.33 -17.13 6.26
N ASP A 509 -0.47 -18.35 6.81
CA ASP A 509 0.22 -19.59 6.38
C ASP A 509 1.77 -19.48 6.29
N GLN A 510 2.36 -18.38 6.75
CA GLN A 510 3.76 -18.22 7.03
C GLN A 510 3.90 -18.42 8.56
N ARG A 511 5.07 -18.82 9.03
CA ARG A 511 5.25 -19.20 10.44
C ARG A 511 6.44 -18.45 10.98
N GLN A 512 6.19 -17.24 11.47
CA GLN A 512 7.15 -16.51 12.29
C GLN A 512 7.72 -17.47 13.36
N ARG A 513 9.05 -17.63 13.35
CA ARG A 513 9.75 -18.71 14.09
C ARG A 513 9.78 -18.53 15.62
N ARG A 514 9.17 -17.47 16.18
CA ARG A 514 9.43 -16.98 17.56
C ARG A 514 8.26 -16.97 18.54
N LEU A 515 7.09 -17.52 18.20
CA LEU A 515 5.89 -17.41 19.05
C LEU A 515 5.84 -18.53 20.10
N GLY A 516 6.15 -18.24 21.36
CA GLY A 516 6.18 -19.24 22.44
C GLY A 516 5.61 -18.72 23.77
N SER A 517 4.58 -19.40 24.30
CA SER A 517 4.40 -19.80 25.72
C SER A 517 2.95 -20.16 26.10
N ASP A 518 1.92 -19.76 25.35
CA ASP A 518 0.50 -19.82 25.80
C ASP A 518 -0.20 -21.19 25.69
N THR A 519 0.47 -22.18 25.13
CA THR A 519 -0.16 -23.44 24.69
C THR A 519 -0.40 -24.47 25.79
N ALA A 520 0.17 -24.24 26.98
CA ALA A 520 0.10 -25.19 28.09
C ALA A 520 -1.28 -25.20 28.80
N ALA A 521 -2.00 -24.08 28.78
CA ALA A 521 -3.26 -23.87 29.51
C ALA A 521 -4.49 -24.43 28.78
N ALA A 522 -4.53 -24.35 27.44
CA ALA A 522 -5.65 -24.85 26.63
C ALA A 522 -5.77 -26.39 26.62
N ALA A 523 -4.69 -27.11 26.92
CA ALA A 523 -4.62 -28.57 26.86
C ALA A 523 -5.32 -29.30 28.02
N ALA A 524 -5.69 -28.61 29.11
CA ALA A 524 -6.16 -29.24 30.34
C ALA A 524 -7.67 -29.59 30.36
N ALA A 525 -8.45 -29.24 29.32
CA ALA A 525 -9.91 -29.12 29.44
C ALA A 525 -10.78 -30.13 28.67
N ASN A 526 -10.27 -31.26 28.12
CA ASN A 526 -11.13 -32.18 27.35
C ASN A 526 -10.78 -33.67 27.52
N SER A 527 -11.77 -34.46 27.96
CA SER A 527 -11.68 -35.93 28.08
C SER A 527 -12.99 -36.61 27.61
N GLY A 528 -13.16 -36.71 26.29
CA GLY A 528 -14.26 -37.49 25.67
C GLY A 528 -13.81 -38.89 25.25
N ARG A 529 -14.65 -39.91 25.45
CA ARG A 529 -14.36 -41.32 25.09
C ARG A 529 -14.70 -41.61 23.62
N GLY A 530 -13.73 -42.06 22.83
CA GLY A 530 -13.93 -42.75 21.55
C GLY A 530 -13.31 -42.08 20.31
N GLU A 531 -13.17 -40.77 20.31
CA GLU A 531 -12.47 -40.00 19.26
C GLU A 531 -11.15 -39.45 19.80
N ARG A 532 -10.09 -39.46 18.96
CA ARG A 532 -8.80 -38.82 19.29
C ARG A 532 -8.84 -37.37 18.83
N SER A 533 -9.23 -36.46 19.72
CA SER A 533 -9.29 -35.02 19.45
C SER A 533 -8.11 -34.28 20.09
N LEU A 534 -7.42 -33.43 19.34
CA LEU A 534 -6.24 -32.69 19.78
C LEU A 534 -6.54 -31.18 19.87
N PRO A 535 -6.52 -30.55 21.04
CA PRO A 535 -6.80 -29.12 21.18
C PRO A 535 -5.67 -28.28 20.57
N LEU A 536 -5.89 -27.64 19.42
CA LEU A 536 -4.91 -26.75 18.83
C LEU A 536 -4.85 -25.47 19.68
N PRO A 537 -3.66 -25.06 20.15
CA PRO A 537 -3.50 -23.98 21.13
C PRO A 537 -3.84 -22.58 20.57
N TYR A 538 -4.37 -22.53 19.36
CA TYR A 538 -4.19 -21.42 18.46
C TYR A 538 -5.28 -21.36 17.39
N VAL A 539 -6.52 -21.75 17.71
CA VAL A 539 -7.61 -21.71 16.72
C VAL A 539 -8.88 -21.20 17.37
N ALA A 540 -9.25 -19.98 17.01
CA ALA A 540 -10.59 -19.44 17.09
C ALA A 540 -11.25 -19.65 15.73
N ALA A 541 -11.96 -20.76 15.57
CA ALA A 541 -12.82 -20.95 14.43
C ALA A 541 -14.21 -20.42 14.83
N ALA A 542 -14.81 -19.63 13.95
CA ALA A 542 -16.14 -19.05 14.11
C ALA A 542 -17.13 -20.11 14.60
N THR A 543 -18.05 -19.72 15.49
CA THR A 543 -19.07 -20.61 16.08
C THR A 543 -19.95 -21.29 15.05
N ASP A 544 -19.94 -20.81 13.80
CA ASP A 544 -20.74 -21.32 12.67
C ASP A 544 -19.91 -22.06 11.59
N SER A 545 -18.59 -22.19 11.77
CA SER A 545 -17.76 -22.96 10.84
C SER A 545 -17.86 -24.46 11.14
N GLY A 546 -18.39 -25.24 10.18
CA GLY A 546 -18.39 -26.70 10.29
C GLY A 546 -16.96 -27.29 10.37
N PRO A 547 -16.82 -28.60 10.63
CA PRO A 547 -15.51 -29.26 10.66
C PRO A 547 -14.72 -29.01 9.37
N ALA A 548 -13.51 -28.44 9.49
CA ALA A 548 -12.62 -28.25 8.34
C ALA A 548 -11.84 -29.54 8.09
N ARG A 549 -11.99 -30.15 6.91
CA ARG A 549 -11.18 -31.30 6.50
C ARG A 549 -9.80 -30.84 6.07
N LEU A 550 -8.77 -31.48 6.61
CA LEU A 550 -7.40 -31.14 6.32
C LEU A 550 -6.50 -32.37 6.42
N LYS A 551 -5.31 -32.27 5.83
CA LYS A 551 -4.26 -33.30 5.93
C LYS A 551 -3.24 -32.93 6.99
N VAL A 552 -3.10 -33.78 8.00
CA VAL A 552 -2.11 -33.59 9.05
C VAL A 552 -0.95 -34.52 8.79
N THR A 553 0.25 -33.96 8.77
CA THR A 553 1.46 -34.79 8.81
C THR A 553 1.91 -34.95 10.24
N VAL A 554 1.97 -36.20 10.71
CA VAL A 554 2.49 -36.60 12.00
C VAL A 554 3.66 -37.55 11.79
N SER A 555 4.88 -37.09 12.13
CA SER A 555 6.12 -37.78 11.73
C SER A 555 6.19 -37.93 10.20
N ALA A 556 6.32 -39.15 9.66
CA ALA A 556 6.33 -39.43 8.23
C ALA A 556 4.95 -39.75 7.63
N LEU A 557 3.88 -39.72 8.45
CA LEU A 557 2.55 -40.15 8.02
C LEU A 557 1.63 -38.94 7.82
N THR A 558 1.07 -38.81 6.62
CA THR A 558 0.02 -37.83 6.34
C THR A 558 -1.35 -38.51 6.44
N VAL A 559 -2.25 -37.93 7.23
CA VAL A 559 -3.61 -38.44 7.41
C VAL A 559 -4.65 -37.35 7.22
N ASP A 560 -5.82 -37.73 6.71
CA ASP A 560 -6.98 -36.86 6.75
C ASP A 560 -7.43 -36.69 8.21
N ALA A 561 -7.75 -35.46 8.57
CA ALA A 561 -8.19 -35.06 9.89
C ALA A 561 -9.29 -34.00 9.76
N GLU A 562 -10.05 -33.81 10.81
CA GLU A 562 -11.07 -32.77 10.88
C GLU A 562 -10.73 -31.79 11.99
N LEU A 563 -10.54 -30.50 11.68
CA LEU A 563 -10.45 -29.47 12.70
C LEU A 563 -11.86 -29.01 13.06
N VAL A 564 -12.20 -29.18 14.33
CA VAL A 564 -13.54 -28.91 14.86
C VAL A 564 -13.47 -27.77 15.85
N PRO A 565 -14.24 -26.67 15.69
CA PRO A 565 -14.29 -25.62 16.69
C PRO A 565 -14.72 -26.17 18.06
N GLY A 566 -14.07 -25.71 19.12
CA GLY A 566 -14.47 -25.96 20.50
C GLY A 566 -15.52 -24.94 20.96
N GLY A 567 -16.27 -25.29 22.01
CA GLY A 567 -17.33 -24.42 22.56
C GLY A 567 -16.81 -23.03 22.93
N GLY A 568 -17.53 -21.99 22.49
CA GLY A 568 -17.21 -20.58 22.79
C GLY A 568 -16.12 -19.95 21.90
N GLY A 569 -15.71 -20.61 20.80
CA GLY A 569 -14.85 -20.00 19.76
C GLY A 569 -13.41 -19.72 20.17
N LYS A 570 -12.95 -20.21 21.33
CA LYS A 570 -11.59 -19.96 21.87
C LYS A 570 -10.62 -21.12 21.70
N THR A 571 -11.11 -22.28 21.27
CA THR A 571 -10.32 -23.49 21.03
C THR A 571 -10.82 -24.18 19.78
N ALA A 572 -10.01 -25.04 19.18
CA ALA A 572 -10.47 -26.04 18.22
C ALA A 572 -9.77 -27.37 18.50
N ALA A 573 -10.44 -28.46 18.19
CA ALA A 573 -9.92 -29.81 18.36
C ALA A 573 -9.72 -30.46 16.99
N LEU A 574 -8.50 -30.87 16.71
CA LEU A 574 -8.15 -31.66 15.55
C LEU A 574 -8.52 -33.13 15.81
N ARG A 575 -9.61 -33.60 15.21
CA ARG A 575 -10.02 -35.00 15.19
C ARG A 575 -9.16 -35.78 14.21
N LEU A 576 -8.45 -36.76 14.75
CA LEU A 576 -7.65 -37.70 13.97
C LEU A 576 -8.41 -39.01 13.76
N PRO A 577 -8.16 -39.74 12.66
CA PRO A 577 -8.76 -41.05 12.44
C PRO A 577 -8.46 -41.99 13.60
N ALA A 578 -9.47 -42.70 14.11
CA ALA A 578 -9.32 -43.61 15.25
C ALA A 578 -8.27 -44.73 15.02
N ARG A 579 -7.98 -45.05 13.75
CA ARG A 579 -6.99 -46.06 13.34
C ARG A 579 -5.54 -45.56 13.37
N LEU A 580 -5.31 -44.26 13.62
CA LEU A 580 -3.98 -43.68 13.67
C LEU A 580 -3.22 -44.16 14.91
N LYS A 581 -2.27 -45.08 14.70
CA LYS A 581 -1.31 -45.53 15.73
C LYS A 581 -0.03 -44.72 15.61
N LEU A 582 0.16 -43.79 16.54
CA LEU A 582 1.43 -43.09 16.70
C LEU A 582 2.31 -43.85 17.70
N PRO A 583 3.63 -43.96 17.45
CA PRO A 583 4.57 -44.45 18.45
C PRO A 583 4.48 -43.62 19.75
N ALA A 584 4.88 -44.16 20.89
CA ALA A 584 5.07 -43.32 22.07
C ALA A 584 6.16 -42.26 21.78
N GLY A 585 5.92 -41.01 22.17
CA GLY A 585 6.83 -39.90 21.91
C GLY A 585 6.14 -38.57 21.61
N ARG A 586 6.93 -37.54 21.36
CA ARG A 586 6.48 -36.23 20.85
C ARG A 586 6.49 -36.28 19.33
N HIS A 587 5.34 -36.04 18.71
CA HIS A 587 5.22 -36.02 17.26
C HIS A 587 4.86 -34.63 16.75
N PRO A 588 5.57 -34.12 15.74
CA PRO A 588 5.20 -32.87 15.10
C PRO A 588 3.79 -32.98 14.50
N VAL A 589 2.99 -31.92 14.63
CA VAL A 589 1.70 -31.78 13.96
C VAL A 589 1.82 -30.60 13.00
N SER A 590 1.79 -30.89 11.71
CA SER A 590 1.85 -29.90 10.62
C SER A 590 0.53 -29.89 9.84
N LEU A 591 0.04 -28.70 9.48
CA LEU A 591 -1.11 -28.53 8.57
C LEU A 591 -0.61 -28.59 7.11
N PRO A 592 -1.48 -28.85 6.11
CA PRO A 592 -1.09 -29.16 4.72
C PRO A 592 -0.26 -28.09 4.01
N LYS A 593 -0.31 -26.85 4.50
CA LYS A 593 0.37 -25.69 3.91
C LYS A 593 1.54 -25.18 4.77
N THR A 594 1.80 -25.85 5.89
CA THR A 594 2.87 -25.49 6.83
C THR A 594 3.89 -26.61 6.90
N ASP A 595 5.08 -26.40 6.33
CA ASP A 595 6.18 -27.38 6.42
C ASP A 595 6.77 -27.48 7.83
N ALA A 596 6.42 -26.55 8.72
CA ALA A 596 6.92 -26.47 10.08
C ALA A 596 5.81 -26.85 11.10
N PRO A 597 6.11 -27.65 12.14
CA PRO A 597 5.10 -28.21 13.05
C PRO A 597 4.51 -27.20 14.03
N LEU A 598 3.23 -26.84 13.89
CA LEU A 598 2.56 -25.81 14.69
C LEU A 598 2.34 -26.19 16.16
N ALA A 599 2.27 -27.48 16.45
CA ALA A 599 2.21 -28.04 17.80
C ALA A 599 2.83 -29.45 17.81
N TYR A 600 2.97 -30.03 18.99
CA TYR A 600 3.42 -31.40 19.19
C TYR A 600 2.36 -32.23 19.88
N ALA A 601 2.07 -33.40 19.34
CA ALA A 601 1.26 -34.42 19.98
C ALA A 601 2.13 -35.32 20.85
N VAL A 602 1.83 -35.39 22.14
CA VAL A 602 2.48 -36.32 23.08
C VAL A 602 1.67 -37.60 23.18
N VAL A 603 2.31 -38.71 22.83
CA VAL A 603 1.72 -40.05 22.90
C VAL A 603 2.43 -40.82 24.02
N ARG A 604 1.68 -41.32 25.01
CA ARG A 604 2.20 -42.29 25.99
C ARG A 604 1.33 -43.53 25.98
N ASP A 605 1.97 -44.70 26.02
CA ASP A 605 1.31 -46.01 26.08
C ASP A 605 0.27 -46.24 24.97
N GLY A 606 0.53 -45.68 23.77
CA GLY A 606 -0.36 -45.76 22.62
C GLY A 606 -1.61 -44.86 22.69
N ALA A 607 -1.79 -44.14 23.79
CA ALA A 607 -2.81 -43.12 23.99
C ALA A 607 -2.24 -41.72 23.69
N LEU A 608 -3.06 -40.91 23.02
CA LEU A 608 -2.76 -39.53 22.66
C LEU A 608 -3.17 -38.63 23.83
N LEU A 609 -2.23 -37.92 24.46
CA LEU A 609 -2.44 -37.35 25.79
C LEU A 609 -2.37 -35.82 25.88
N ARG A 610 -1.68 -35.11 24.96
CA ARG A 610 -1.54 -33.65 25.06
C ARG A 610 -1.04 -32.99 23.76
N LEU A 611 -1.51 -31.77 23.46
CA LEU A 611 -0.82 -30.84 22.57
C LEU A 611 -0.01 -29.82 23.37
N GLU A 612 1.25 -29.62 22.95
CA GLU A 612 2.09 -28.52 23.39
C GLU A 612 2.45 -27.69 22.16
N GLY A 613 2.36 -26.37 22.26
CA GLY A 613 2.87 -25.46 21.24
C GLY A 613 4.39 -25.46 21.20
N PRO A 614 4.99 -24.64 20.33
CA PRO A 614 6.42 -24.64 20.16
C PRO A 614 7.13 -24.08 21.40
N ALA A 615 7.51 -24.98 22.28
CA ALA A 615 8.76 -24.94 23.02
C ALA A 615 9.32 -26.38 22.98
N HIS A 616 10.09 -26.68 21.93
CA HIS A 616 10.93 -27.86 21.96
C HIS A 616 12.32 -27.59 21.41
N GLU A 617 13.25 -27.30 22.32
CA GLU A 617 14.63 -27.71 22.17
C GLU A 617 14.74 -29.17 22.64
N THR A 618 14.99 -30.08 21.70
CA THR A 618 15.60 -31.37 22.03
C THR A 618 17.10 -31.21 21.94
N GLY A 619 17.78 -31.31 23.09
CA GLY A 619 19.23 -31.42 23.14
C GLY A 619 19.76 -32.48 22.16
N THR A 620 20.77 -32.09 21.38
CA THR A 620 21.86 -32.92 20.84
C THR A 620 21.54 -34.41 20.57
N GLY A 621 20.58 -34.67 19.69
CA GLY A 621 20.42 -35.99 19.08
C GLY A 621 21.53 -36.24 18.05
N ARG A 622 22.56 -37.00 18.42
CA ARG A 622 23.66 -37.44 17.53
C ARG A 622 23.10 -38.03 16.22
N ARG A 623 23.76 -37.72 15.10
CA ARG A 623 23.42 -38.31 13.79
C ARG A 623 23.65 -39.83 13.84
N LEU A 624 22.78 -40.59 13.16
CA LEU A 624 22.86 -42.04 13.02
C LEU A 624 24.25 -42.52 12.53
N LEU A 625 24.97 -41.68 11.78
CA LEU A 625 26.35 -41.90 11.32
C LEU A 625 27.37 -42.01 12.47
N ASP A 626 27.17 -41.29 13.58
CA ASP A 626 28.08 -41.31 14.73
C ASP A 626 27.84 -42.54 15.63
N ALA A 627 26.60 -43.06 15.67
CA ALA A 627 26.27 -44.28 16.42
C ALA A 627 26.79 -45.56 15.74
N VAL A 628 26.97 -45.54 14.42
CA VAL A 628 27.51 -46.68 13.65
C VAL A 628 29.04 -46.75 13.76
N ALA A 629 29.72 -45.63 14.00
CA ALA A 629 31.17 -45.55 14.14
C ALA A 629 31.69 -46.26 15.41
N ASP A 630 30.91 -46.29 16.50
CA ASP A 630 31.29 -46.90 17.79
C ASP A 630 30.77 -48.33 17.99
N ASN A 631 30.07 -48.90 17.02
CA ASN A 631 29.62 -50.29 17.10
C ASN A 631 30.78 -51.27 16.85
N ARG A 632 31.19 -52.00 17.90
CA ARG A 632 32.27 -52.99 17.87
C ARG A 632 32.06 -54.11 16.85
N GLN A 633 30.82 -54.51 16.56
CA GLN A 633 30.53 -55.53 15.55
C GLN A 633 30.72 -54.99 14.13
N VAL A 634 30.35 -53.72 13.87
CA VAL A 634 30.55 -53.04 12.57
C VAL A 634 32.04 -52.82 12.27
N ARG A 635 32.85 -52.46 13.28
CA ARG A 635 34.33 -52.38 13.12
C ARG A 635 34.96 -53.74 12.79
N ARG A 636 34.39 -54.84 13.32
CA ARG A 636 34.86 -56.21 13.08
C ARG A 636 34.55 -56.70 11.66
N VAL A 637 33.39 -56.30 11.12
CA VAL A 637 32.97 -56.61 9.74
C VAL A 637 33.77 -55.79 8.72
N ARG A 638 33.99 -54.49 8.96
CA ARG A 638 34.85 -53.63 8.10
C ARG A 638 36.31 -54.10 8.02
N ARG A 639 36.88 -54.63 9.11
CA ARG A 639 38.22 -55.24 9.09
C ARG A 639 38.29 -56.55 8.29
N ARG A 640 37.19 -57.31 8.22
CA ARG A 640 37.14 -58.59 7.49
C ARG A 640 36.89 -58.43 6.00
N LEU A 641 36.27 -57.32 5.58
CA LEU A 641 35.81 -57.14 4.20
C LEU A 641 36.68 -56.21 3.35
N GLY A 642 37.75 -55.63 3.88
CA GLY A 642 38.74 -54.88 3.08
C GLY A 642 38.12 -53.75 2.24
N ARG A 643 37.88 -52.62 2.89
CA ARG A 643 37.22 -51.39 2.39
C ARG A 643 35.79 -51.57 1.88
#